data_AF-A0A6A6ZBM8-F1
#
_entry.id   AF-A0A6A6ZBM8-F1
#
_cell.length_a   1.000
_cell.length_b   1.000
_cell.length_c   1.000
_cell.angle_alpha   90.00
_cell.angle_beta   90.00
_cell.angle_gamma   90.00
#
_symmetry.space_group_name_H-M   'P 1'
#
loop_
_entity.id
_entity.type
_entity.pdbx_description
1 polymer ?
#
loop_
_entity_poly.entity_id
_entity_poly.type
_entity_poly.pdbx_seq_one_letter_code
_entity_poly.pdbx_strand_id
1 'polypeptide(L)'
;MDVLPEFAVLMRRALVDFSTQLEGYRLRCQWAEAYDAVLWMIELAETSPATTPPGHLLPEHILDSQLPSWRLWAYWKPNTERLKLLASCKTENLAIVPELVSLEGPDMITGTEATLREGLVAQYGGAKALLRWKGIMIEVPKGTKEGLRAILKRAARALDTVVAAPDPGSHSMFELFKDLVVARPITAVNLDVLDATFRIRYTSSNDVYNAVREVYNNKDHLGGQHIEALQCLLRCFDDDNSDQLRTIFLQGWLRQGIENCARECQKAVRTHIDHGLSWTKLALEYHNFCTTLKASERHWPLAYQTVRVHSRWPSLEETYTVLEIYEAIQMQRTKTVQGAYPQAVKRDMTGETMLQMRRASTSTYQAGGSKSRHPLEEHIEAYCIDRLFEGASIGYASQRTMTAILHVWESTSKPQADVERRELALLVSNSIPTDFDLRCRCLSEIASGKHMKTPVTFVKDLSNILHQSESESSKAIVALTHLLVERKAFTQCWKDLLYAWLEQQSEPRHGKDLNVLEYSLQTMKVAEWFSFMKNIETLFADRAHNYSETRPVPQILQPDLLIQVEQLSRFSSSLIRLETFMGDDCDSVRCLLSCNLRLDNACLINLAFATPGTVESCIKLYDANLGYLDLPGPAKPRMTIVSVAILLGIDVEVYSTDMWDSKLAEATKFWQGIEDEILQEATRLESLQKALKKKDPRGTRALLQELGIPSNSLLDDEILDLPAGIIDVVERIDEDQVEIGFPLNTLTELQRGAMGIPQGANSLLLRLSIYSIDDASPSFCLHFNNDKNLVTLKHNPWRCSQDSRAPHRDFCTTPQTAFVWQLNLFLHTQLRSGTVGIGTLHQLVKKKIGEMGHACISCGVSHNAKNVQLRRATPCNILSCARLWYQLPLDVRIPEIRTDTFAVDAMLTAVHAAAMSG
;
A
#
# COMPACT_ATOMS: atom_id res chain seq x y z
N MET A 1 -44.82 -39.95 59.15
CA MET A 1 -43.49 -40.34 58.60
C MET A 1 -42.42 -40.13 59.69
N ASP A 2 -42.68 -40.59 60.92
CA ASP A 2 -41.82 -40.34 62.09
C ASP A 2 -40.71 -41.39 62.24
N VAL A 3 -40.54 -42.28 61.26
CA VAL A 3 -39.71 -43.49 61.42
C VAL A 3 -38.41 -43.47 60.61
N LEU A 4 -38.15 -42.47 59.75
CA LEU A 4 -36.83 -42.30 59.12
C LEU A 4 -36.43 -40.82 58.99
N PRO A 5 -35.98 -40.18 60.09
CA PRO A 5 -35.44 -38.82 60.06
C PRO A 5 -34.37 -38.63 58.99
N GLU A 6 -33.55 -39.66 58.76
CA GLU A 6 -32.48 -39.65 57.77
C GLU A 6 -33.00 -39.57 56.33
N PHE A 7 -34.07 -40.32 55.99
CA PHE A 7 -34.68 -40.25 54.66
C PHE A 7 -35.26 -38.86 54.38
N ALA A 8 -35.95 -38.27 55.36
CA ALA A 8 -36.46 -36.91 55.23
C ALA A 8 -35.32 -35.88 55.05
N VAL A 9 -34.21 -36.02 55.77
CA VAL A 9 -33.02 -35.15 55.61
C VAL A 9 -32.40 -35.30 54.21
N LEU A 10 -32.21 -36.54 53.74
CA LEU A 10 -31.63 -36.82 52.42
C LEU A 10 -32.52 -36.30 51.29
N MET A 11 -33.84 -36.51 51.39
CA MET A 11 -34.82 -36.03 50.42
C MET A 11 -34.87 -34.49 50.37
N ARG A 12 -34.86 -33.82 51.52
CA ARG A 12 -34.79 -32.35 51.58
C ARG A 12 -33.53 -31.83 50.88
N ARG A 13 -32.37 -32.43 51.19
CA ARG A 13 -31.11 -32.07 50.53
C ARG A 13 -31.17 -32.28 49.02
N ALA A 14 -31.65 -33.44 48.57
CA ALA A 14 -31.79 -33.74 47.15
C ALA A 14 -32.69 -32.73 46.43
N LEU A 15 -33.80 -32.30 47.05
CA LEU A 15 -34.69 -31.30 46.48
C LEU A 15 -34.07 -29.90 46.45
N VAL A 16 -33.26 -29.53 47.44
CA VAL A 16 -32.50 -28.26 47.43
C VAL A 16 -31.43 -28.28 46.33
N ASP A 17 -30.70 -29.39 46.19
CA ASP A 17 -29.69 -29.56 45.13
C ASP A 17 -30.35 -29.53 43.74
N PHE A 18 -31.49 -30.21 43.57
CA PHE A 18 -32.27 -30.18 42.33
C PHE A 18 -32.85 -28.79 42.04
N SER A 19 -33.37 -28.09 43.05
CA SER A 19 -33.80 -26.69 42.91
C SER A 19 -32.66 -25.79 42.42
N THR A 20 -31.47 -25.97 42.99
CA THR A 20 -30.27 -25.21 42.61
C THR A 20 -29.86 -25.54 41.18
N GLN A 21 -29.97 -26.80 40.77
CA GLN A 21 -29.73 -27.22 39.39
C GLN A 21 -30.72 -26.57 38.41
N LEU A 22 -32.02 -26.60 38.70
CA LEU A 22 -33.05 -25.96 37.87
C LEU A 22 -32.83 -24.45 37.77
N GLU A 23 -32.46 -23.81 38.87
CA GLU A 23 -32.12 -22.39 38.90
C GLU A 23 -30.87 -22.08 38.07
N GLY A 24 -29.87 -22.97 38.10
CA GLY A 24 -28.70 -22.90 37.23
C GLY A 24 -29.05 -23.02 35.75
N TYR A 25 -29.95 -23.94 35.37
CA TYR A 25 -30.45 -24.01 34.01
C TYR A 25 -31.24 -22.75 33.62
N ARG A 26 -32.08 -22.24 34.53
CA ARG A 26 -32.88 -21.01 34.35
C ARG A 26 -31.99 -19.80 34.07
N LEU A 27 -30.96 -19.59 34.88
CA LEU A 27 -30.03 -18.47 34.76
C LEU A 27 -29.19 -18.53 33.48
N ARG A 28 -28.81 -19.74 33.05
CA ARG A 28 -28.06 -19.97 31.80
C ARG A 28 -28.95 -20.12 30.57
N CYS A 29 -30.26 -20.02 30.72
CA CYS A 29 -31.25 -20.24 29.65
C CYS A 29 -31.12 -21.63 28.96
N GLN A 30 -30.68 -22.65 29.70
CA GLN A 30 -30.54 -24.04 29.26
C GLN A 30 -31.89 -24.75 29.35
N TRP A 31 -32.86 -24.28 28.55
CA TRP A 31 -34.24 -24.70 28.67
C TRP A 31 -34.49 -26.13 28.20
N ALA A 32 -33.71 -26.65 27.26
CA ALA A 32 -33.85 -28.04 26.82
C ALA A 32 -33.53 -28.99 27.99
N GLU A 33 -32.40 -28.76 28.67
CA GLU A 33 -31.94 -29.53 29.82
C GLU A 33 -32.86 -29.34 31.04
N ALA A 34 -33.36 -28.12 31.25
CA ALA A 34 -34.34 -27.85 32.29
C ALA A 34 -35.64 -28.62 32.05
N TYR A 35 -36.12 -28.64 30.80
CA TYR A 35 -37.37 -29.31 30.44
C TYR A 35 -37.26 -30.82 30.65
N ASP A 36 -36.18 -31.42 30.17
CA ASP A 36 -35.90 -32.85 30.37
C ASP A 36 -35.82 -33.20 31.87
N ALA A 37 -35.21 -32.32 32.69
CA ALA A 37 -35.10 -32.52 34.13
C ALA A 37 -36.44 -32.46 34.87
N VAL A 38 -37.44 -31.72 34.38
CA VAL A 38 -38.74 -31.52 35.07
C VAL A 38 -39.88 -32.40 34.54
N LEU A 39 -39.65 -33.26 33.53
CA LEU A 39 -40.69 -34.12 32.96
C LEU A 39 -41.44 -34.95 34.00
N TRP A 40 -40.75 -35.45 35.02
CA TRP A 40 -41.37 -36.22 36.10
C TRP A 40 -42.31 -35.37 36.98
N MET A 41 -42.06 -34.06 37.10
CA MET A 41 -42.96 -33.15 37.83
C MET A 41 -44.25 -32.89 37.05
N ILE A 42 -44.15 -32.83 35.72
CA ILE A 42 -45.32 -32.70 34.83
C ILE A 42 -46.18 -33.96 34.97
N GLU A 43 -45.58 -35.15 34.87
CA GLU A 43 -46.27 -36.43 35.08
C GLU A 43 -46.88 -36.53 36.48
N LEU A 44 -46.15 -36.10 37.51
CA LEU A 44 -46.66 -36.05 38.87
C LEU A 44 -47.91 -35.18 38.95
N ALA A 45 -47.88 -33.94 38.45
CA ALA A 45 -49.01 -33.02 38.50
C ALA A 45 -50.25 -33.52 37.73
N GLU A 46 -50.06 -34.29 36.66
CA GLU A 46 -51.16 -34.90 35.89
C GLU A 46 -51.77 -36.12 36.59
N THR A 47 -50.96 -36.86 37.36
CA THR A 47 -51.36 -38.09 38.06
C THR A 47 -51.77 -37.87 39.52
N SER A 48 -51.49 -36.68 40.08
CA SER A 48 -51.87 -36.29 41.43
C SER A 48 -53.39 -36.44 41.66
N PRO A 49 -53.82 -37.11 42.75
CA PRO A 49 -55.23 -37.19 43.08
C PRO A 49 -55.78 -35.80 43.44
N ALA A 50 -56.97 -35.47 42.95
CA ALA A 50 -57.62 -34.16 43.19
C ALA A 50 -57.88 -33.85 44.68
N THR A 51 -57.94 -34.89 45.53
CA THR A 51 -58.10 -34.76 46.97
C THR A 51 -57.11 -35.65 47.69
N THR A 52 -56.30 -35.08 48.57
CA THR A 52 -55.41 -35.84 49.45
C THR A 52 -56.25 -36.63 50.47
N PRO A 53 -56.18 -37.97 50.49
CA PRO A 53 -56.85 -38.74 51.52
C PRO A 53 -56.35 -38.34 52.92
N PRO A 54 -57.22 -38.21 53.93
CA PRO A 54 -56.80 -37.87 55.29
C PRO A 54 -55.69 -38.80 55.79
N GLY A 55 -54.64 -38.23 56.38
CA GLY A 55 -53.50 -38.97 56.94
C GLY A 55 -52.44 -39.41 55.92
N HIS A 56 -52.58 -39.12 54.63
CA HIS A 56 -51.58 -39.44 53.61
C HIS A 56 -50.70 -38.23 53.30
N LEU A 57 -49.38 -38.42 53.31
CA LEU A 57 -48.42 -37.44 52.82
C LEU A 57 -48.13 -37.75 51.35
N LEU A 58 -48.58 -36.89 50.45
CA LEU A 58 -48.28 -37.04 49.03
C LEU A 58 -46.94 -36.34 48.68
N PRO A 59 -46.24 -36.75 47.60
CA PRO A 59 -44.99 -36.12 47.16
C PRO A 59 -45.08 -34.60 46.99
N GLU A 60 -46.24 -34.10 46.55
CA GLU A 60 -46.57 -32.69 46.36
C GLU A 60 -46.42 -31.89 47.65
N HIS A 61 -46.79 -32.46 48.81
CA HIS A 61 -46.62 -31.78 50.09
C HIS A 61 -45.15 -31.55 50.45
N ILE A 62 -44.27 -32.48 50.05
CA ILE A 62 -42.82 -32.36 50.26
C ILE A 62 -42.26 -31.31 49.30
N LEU A 63 -42.69 -31.34 48.03
CA LEU A 63 -42.29 -30.35 47.04
C LEU A 63 -42.79 -28.95 47.40
N ASP A 64 -44.00 -28.81 47.93
CA ASP A 64 -44.55 -27.54 48.43
C ASP A 64 -43.70 -26.91 49.52
N SER A 65 -43.16 -27.76 50.40
CA SER A 65 -42.32 -27.32 51.50
C SER A 65 -40.89 -27.00 51.08
N GLN A 66 -40.31 -27.76 50.14
CA GLN A 66 -38.87 -27.74 49.85
C GLN A 66 -38.51 -27.08 48.51
N LEU A 67 -39.45 -27.05 47.57
CA LEU A 67 -39.33 -26.43 46.25
C LEU A 67 -40.65 -25.73 45.87
N PRO A 68 -41.03 -24.62 46.53
CA PRO A 68 -42.35 -24.00 46.33
C PRO A 68 -42.69 -23.63 44.88
N SER A 69 -41.67 -23.42 44.04
CA SER A 69 -41.82 -23.15 42.61
C SER A 69 -42.07 -24.38 41.75
N TRP A 70 -42.10 -25.61 42.28
CA TRP A 70 -42.23 -26.85 41.48
C TRP A 70 -43.48 -26.85 40.60
N ARG A 71 -44.58 -26.23 41.05
CA ARG A 71 -45.80 -26.10 40.25
C ARG A 71 -45.59 -25.24 39.01
N LEU A 72 -44.76 -24.20 39.07
CA LEU A 72 -44.43 -23.37 37.91
C LEU A 72 -43.71 -24.19 36.84
N TRP A 73 -42.83 -25.11 37.27
CA TRP A 73 -42.14 -26.05 36.39
C TRP A 73 -43.07 -27.15 35.86
N ALA A 74 -44.00 -27.64 36.69
CA ALA A 74 -44.98 -28.66 36.29
C ALA A 74 -46.04 -28.12 35.31
N TYR A 75 -46.41 -26.83 35.40
CA TYR A 75 -47.33 -26.19 34.46
C TYR A 75 -46.67 -25.69 33.17
N TRP A 76 -45.34 -25.74 33.09
CA TRP A 76 -44.58 -25.28 31.93
C TRP A 76 -44.80 -26.21 30.72
N LYS A 77 -45.31 -25.65 29.62
CA LYS A 77 -45.57 -26.35 28.35
C LYS A 77 -44.88 -25.63 27.19
N PRO A 78 -43.54 -25.71 27.09
CA PRO A 78 -42.78 -25.06 26.03
C PRO A 78 -42.96 -25.74 24.67
N ASN A 79 -42.54 -25.04 23.62
CA ASN A 79 -42.32 -25.67 22.31
C ASN A 79 -40.97 -26.41 22.33
N THR A 80 -40.99 -27.73 22.48
CA THR A 80 -39.79 -28.57 22.61
C THR A 80 -38.86 -28.50 21.39
N GLU A 81 -39.39 -28.40 20.18
CA GLU A 81 -38.59 -28.27 18.95
C GLU A 81 -37.83 -26.94 18.94
N ARG A 82 -38.46 -25.87 19.42
CA ARG A 82 -37.80 -24.58 19.60
C ARG A 82 -36.71 -24.63 20.66
N LEU A 83 -36.93 -25.33 21.78
CA LEU A 83 -35.89 -25.48 22.82
C LEU A 83 -34.65 -26.19 22.29
N LYS A 84 -34.83 -27.26 21.51
CA LYS A 84 -33.73 -27.98 20.84
C LYS A 84 -32.99 -27.08 19.84
N LEU A 85 -33.74 -26.30 19.05
CA LEU A 85 -33.14 -25.33 18.12
C LEU A 85 -32.28 -24.31 18.88
N LEU A 86 -32.80 -23.72 19.94
CA LEU A 86 -32.06 -22.76 20.77
C LEU A 86 -30.83 -23.40 21.42
N ALA A 87 -30.92 -24.64 21.91
CA ALA A 87 -29.79 -25.37 22.49
C ALA A 87 -28.68 -25.66 21.47
N SER A 88 -29.00 -25.74 20.18
CA SER A 88 -28.00 -25.88 19.10
C SER A 88 -27.29 -24.58 18.72
N CYS A 89 -27.75 -23.43 19.22
CA CYS A 89 -27.15 -22.13 18.92
C CYS A 89 -25.77 -21.98 19.58
N LYS A 90 -24.88 -21.19 18.97
CA LYS A 90 -23.60 -20.80 19.57
C LYS A 90 -23.84 -20.08 20.89
N THR A 91 -23.16 -20.49 21.95
CA THR A 91 -23.28 -19.91 23.31
C THR A 91 -23.09 -18.40 23.32
N GLU A 92 -22.16 -17.89 22.51
CA GLU A 92 -21.88 -16.45 22.37
C GLU A 92 -23.11 -15.66 21.89
N ASN A 93 -23.86 -16.21 20.94
CA ASN A 93 -25.08 -15.57 20.43
C ASN A 93 -26.19 -15.59 21.47
N LEU A 94 -26.38 -16.72 22.17
CA LEU A 94 -27.39 -16.83 23.23
C LEU A 94 -27.12 -15.87 24.39
N ALA A 95 -25.85 -15.64 24.73
CA ALA A 95 -25.44 -14.71 25.77
C ALA A 95 -25.81 -13.24 25.45
N ILE A 96 -26.05 -12.91 24.18
CA ILE A 96 -26.48 -11.57 23.73
C ILE A 96 -28.01 -11.41 23.80
N VAL A 97 -28.77 -12.51 23.76
CA VAL A 97 -30.25 -12.51 23.76
C VAL A 97 -30.89 -13.24 24.96
N PRO A 98 -30.31 -13.20 26.19
CA PRO A 98 -30.77 -14.05 27.28
C PRO A 98 -32.21 -13.73 27.70
N GLU A 99 -32.63 -12.46 27.63
CA GLU A 99 -34.01 -12.06 27.90
C GLU A 99 -35.00 -12.72 26.94
N LEU A 100 -34.74 -12.63 25.63
CA LEU A 100 -35.62 -13.21 24.61
C LEU A 100 -35.70 -14.73 24.72
N VAL A 101 -34.57 -15.39 25.01
CA VAL A 101 -34.54 -16.83 25.24
C VAL A 101 -35.30 -17.19 26.52
N SER A 102 -35.21 -16.37 27.57
CA SER A 102 -35.92 -16.64 28.83
C SER A 102 -37.44 -16.56 28.74
N LEU A 103 -38.00 -15.95 27.68
CA LEU A 103 -39.45 -15.97 27.40
C LEU A 103 -40.00 -17.38 27.12
N GLU A 104 -39.15 -18.34 26.76
CA GLU A 104 -39.56 -19.74 26.56
C GLU A 104 -39.54 -20.57 27.87
N GLY A 105 -39.04 -20.01 28.97
CA GLY A 105 -39.03 -20.66 30.29
C GLY A 105 -40.41 -20.73 30.96
N PRO A 106 -40.49 -21.28 32.19
CA PRO A 106 -41.74 -21.38 32.96
C PRO A 106 -42.34 -20.00 33.26
N ASP A 107 -43.66 -19.91 33.38
CA ASP A 107 -44.37 -18.68 33.74
C ASP A 107 -44.12 -18.29 35.20
N MET A 108 -43.09 -17.47 35.41
CA MET A 108 -42.74 -16.93 36.73
C MET A 108 -43.52 -15.66 37.10
N ILE A 109 -44.43 -15.19 36.23
CA ILE A 109 -45.16 -13.93 36.42
C ILE A 109 -46.53 -14.22 37.03
N THR A 110 -47.34 -15.01 36.32
CA THR A 110 -48.70 -15.35 36.75
C THR A 110 -48.77 -16.74 37.39
N GLY A 111 -47.83 -17.63 37.06
CA GLY A 111 -47.80 -19.02 37.51
C GLY A 111 -48.90 -19.90 36.94
N THR A 112 -49.64 -19.41 35.96
CA THR A 112 -50.83 -20.06 35.38
C THR A 112 -50.70 -20.33 33.90
N GLU A 113 -49.78 -19.66 33.22
CA GLU A 113 -49.63 -19.75 31.77
C GLU A 113 -48.55 -20.77 31.38
N ALA A 114 -48.64 -21.24 30.13
CA ALA A 114 -47.77 -22.30 29.63
C ALA A 114 -46.28 -21.91 29.53
N THR A 115 -45.96 -20.62 29.35
CA THR A 115 -44.60 -20.10 29.21
C THR A 115 -44.53 -18.67 29.76
N LEU A 116 -43.33 -18.19 30.09
CA LEU A 116 -43.10 -16.81 30.52
C LEU A 116 -43.60 -15.77 29.51
N ARG A 117 -43.51 -16.07 28.21
CA ARG A 117 -44.11 -15.26 27.14
C ARG A 117 -45.61 -15.08 27.32
N GLU A 118 -46.36 -16.15 27.54
CA GLU A 118 -47.83 -16.06 27.70
C GLU A 118 -48.20 -15.43 29.05
N GLY A 119 -47.43 -15.69 30.11
CA GLY A 119 -47.57 -15.00 31.41
C GLY A 119 -47.43 -13.49 31.28
N LEU A 120 -46.44 -13.03 30.52
CA LEU A 120 -46.24 -11.60 30.22
C LEU A 120 -47.43 -11.00 29.46
N VAL A 121 -48.03 -11.74 28.52
CA VAL A 121 -49.25 -11.33 27.80
C VAL A 121 -50.46 -11.29 28.72
N ALA A 122 -50.61 -12.27 29.61
CA ALA A 122 -51.72 -12.35 30.56
C ALA A 122 -51.70 -11.19 31.56
N GLN A 123 -50.50 -10.83 32.07
CA GLN A 123 -50.31 -9.71 33.00
C GLN A 123 -50.48 -8.33 32.33
N TYR A 124 -50.29 -8.23 31.01
CA TYR A 124 -50.32 -6.94 30.33
C TYR A 124 -51.70 -6.29 30.36
N GLY A 125 -51.84 -5.23 31.16
CA GLY A 125 -53.09 -4.50 31.36
C GLY A 125 -53.43 -3.45 30.29
N GLY A 126 -52.62 -3.32 29.24
CA GLY A 126 -52.89 -2.44 28.09
C GLY A 126 -52.75 -0.92 28.32
N ALA A 127 -52.45 -0.48 29.54
CA ALA A 127 -52.40 0.95 29.89
C ALA A 127 -51.23 1.73 29.27
N LYS A 128 -50.17 1.06 28.82
CA LYS A 128 -48.97 1.70 28.25
C LYS A 128 -48.63 1.07 26.90
N ALA A 129 -48.46 1.90 25.87
CA ALA A 129 -47.98 1.45 24.57
C ALA A 129 -46.53 0.93 24.59
N LEU A 130 -45.77 1.18 25.67
CA LEU A 130 -44.41 0.68 25.83
C LEU A 130 -44.34 -0.23 27.07
N LEU A 131 -44.02 -1.50 26.86
CA LEU A 131 -43.79 -2.50 27.90
C LEU A 131 -42.28 -2.68 28.10
N ARG A 132 -41.81 -2.51 29.33
CA ARG A 132 -40.44 -2.85 29.72
C ARG A 132 -40.46 -4.17 30.46
N TRP A 133 -39.66 -5.13 30.02
CA TRP A 133 -39.43 -6.36 30.77
C TRP A 133 -37.93 -6.68 30.79
N LYS A 134 -37.34 -6.64 31.99
CA LYS A 134 -35.88 -6.69 32.18
C LYS A 134 -35.17 -5.67 31.25
N GLY A 135 -34.27 -6.16 30.41
CA GLY A 135 -33.52 -5.38 29.42
C GLY A 135 -34.26 -5.10 28.11
N ILE A 136 -35.36 -5.81 27.80
CA ILE A 136 -36.09 -5.60 26.54
C ILE A 136 -37.23 -4.59 26.69
N MET A 137 -37.39 -3.79 25.66
CA MET A 137 -38.45 -2.80 25.51
C MET A 137 -39.35 -3.22 24.35
N ILE A 138 -40.66 -3.25 24.52
CA ILE A 138 -41.61 -3.71 23.50
C ILE A 138 -42.64 -2.62 23.28
N GLU A 139 -42.83 -2.19 22.03
CA GLU A 139 -43.87 -1.23 21.66
C GLU A 139 -45.12 -1.97 21.18
N VAL A 140 -46.25 -1.74 21.84
CA VAL A 140 -47.57 -2.29 21.56
C VAL A 140 -48.50 -1.13 21.16
N PRO A 141 -48.56 -0.72 19.88
CA PRO A 141 -49.19 0.53 19.47
C PRO A 141 -50.67 0.67 19.86
N LYS A 142 -51.41 -0.45 19.88
CA LYS A 142 -52.84 -0.48 20.25
C LYS A 142 -53.09 -0.76 21.73
N GLY A 143 -52.04 -0.99 22.52
CA GLY A 143 -52.17 -1.37 23.92
C GLY A 143 -52.95 -2.67 24.17
N THR A 144 -53.08 -3.57 23.19
CA THR A 144 -53.87 -4.81 23.34
C THR A 144 -53.00 -6.02 23.67
N LYS A 145 -53.55 -6.98 24.41
CA LYS A 145 -52.89 -8.27 24.71
C LYS A 145 -52.58 -9.04 23.42
N GLU A 146 -53.49 -9.02 22.46
CA GLU A 146 -53.32 -9.64 21.14
C GLU A 146 -52.18 -8.99 20.37
N GLY A 147 -52.01 -7.67 20.48
CA GLY A 147 -50.90 -6.93 19.88
C GLY A 147 -49.55 -7.36 20.47
N LEU A 148 -49.46 -7.40 21.81
CA LEU A 148 -48.26 -7.88 22.50
C LEU A 148 -47.93 -9.34 22.13
N ARG A 149 -48.93 -10.22 22.13
CA ARG A 149 -48.77 -11.63 21.72
C ARG A 149 -48.24 -11.74 20.29
N ALA A 150 -48.79 -10.96 19.36
CA ALA A 150 -48.35 -10.96 17.97
C ALA A 150 -46.88 -10.51 17.83
N ILE A 151 -46.48 -9.44 18.52
CA ILE A 151 -45.10 -8.93 18.50
C ILE A 151 -44.13 -9.94 19.10
N LEU A 152 -44.43 -10.47 20.29
CA LEU A 152 -43.59 -11.47 20.95
C LEU A 152 -43.44 -12.73 20.09
N LYS A 153 -44.54 -13.21 19.48
CA LYS A 153 -44.50 -14.36 18.57
C LYS A 153 -43.64 -14.11 17.33
N ARG A 154 -43.68 -12.91 16.76
CA ARG A 154 -42.85 -12.50 15.62
C ARG A 154 -41.37 -12.40 16.00
N ALA A 155 -41.04 -11.74 17.11
CA ALA A 155 -39.67 -11.68 17.63
C ALA A 155 -39.12 -13.08 17.92
N ALA A 156 -39.96 -13.97 18.48
CA ALA A 156 -39.60 -15.35 18.71
C ALA A 156 -39.25 -16.08 17.40
N ARG A 157 -40.08 -15.94 16.35
CA ARG A 157 -39.82 -16.54 15.03
C ARG A 157 -38.58 -15.98 14.36
N ALA A 158 -38.35 -14.68 14.47
CA ALA A 158 -37.15 -14.05 13.93
C ALA A 158 -35.88 -14.61 14.58
N LEU A 159 -35.90 -14.83 15.90
CA LEU A 159 -34.80 -15.52 16.60
C LEU A 159 -34.59 -16.94 16.06
N ASP A 160 -35.67 -17.71 15.85
CA ASP A 160 -35.58 -19.07 15.30
C ASP A 160 -34.92 -19.06 13.91
N THR A 161 -35.32 -18.12 13.05
CA THR A 161 -34.74 -17.97 11.70
C THR A 161 -33.24 -17.68 11.77
N VAL A 162 -32.82 -16.80 12.66
CA VAL A 162 -31.40 -16.44 12.83
C VAL A 162 -30.58 -17.61 13.37
N VAL A 163 -31.12 -18.34 14.34
CA VAL A 163 -30.45 -19.50 14.95
C VAL A 163 -30.35 -20.66 13.95
N ALA A 164 -31.37 -20.86 13.12
CA ALA A 164 -31.41 -21.90 12.10
C ALA A 164 -30.61 -21.55 10.82
N ALA A 165 -30.12 -20.31 10.70
CA ALA A 165 -29.48 -19.83 9.48
C ALA A 165 -28.16 -20.59 9.21
N PRO A 166 -28.00 -21.23 8.03
CA PRO A 166 -26.74 -21.87 7.67
C PRO A 166 -25.65 -20.82 7.37
N ASP A 167 -24.39 -21.18 7.58
CA ASP A 167 -23.26 -20.43 7.04
C ASP A 167 -23.21 -20.59 5.50
N PRO A 168 -22.87 -19.55 4.71
CA PRO A 168 -22.41 -18.21 5.10
C PRO A 168 -23.55 -17.20 5.33
N GLY A 169 -23.31 -16.19 6.19
CA GLY A 169 -24.22 -15.07 6.43
C GLY A 169 -24.94 -15.09 7.79
N SER A 170 -24.83 -16.19 8.54
CA SER A 170 -25.44 -16.35 9.88
C SER A 170 -25.04 -15.23 10.85
N HIS A 171 -23.77 -14.80 10.81
CA HIS A 171 -23.27 -13.71 11.65
C HIS A 171 -23.92 -12.36 11.31
N SER A 172 -23.89 -11.94 10.04
CA SER A 172 -24.50 -10.67 9.61
C SER A 172 -26.01 -10.65 9.87
N MET A 173 -26.69 -11.79 9.69
CA MET A 173 -28.11 -11.95 10.02
C MET A 173 -28.37 -11.77 11.53
N PHE A 174 -27.55 -12.38 12.39
CA PHE A 174 -27.64 -12.23 13.84
C PHE A 174 -27.37 -10.80 14.29
N GLU A 175 -26.37 -10.15 13.69
CA GLU A 175 -26.04 -8.75 13.96
C GLU A 175 -27.20 -7.80 13.58
N LEU A 176 -27.86 -8.02 12.44
CA LEU A 176 -29.07 -7.26 12.07
C LEU A 176 -30.20 -7.49 13.09
N PHE A 177 -30.45 -8.74 13.50
CA PHE A 177 -31.44 -9.07 14.52
C PHE A 177 -31.15 -8.38 15.86
N LYS A 178 -29.89 -8.45 16.32
CA LYS A 178 -29.43 -7.79 17.55
C LYS A 178 -29.72 -6.29 17.51
N ASP A 179 -29.36 -5.61 16.42
CA ASP A 179 -29.53 -4.16 16.32
C ASP A 179 -31.01 -3.73 16.27
N LEU A 180 -31.86 -4.53 15.64
CA LEU A 180 -33.28 -4.21 15.44
C LEU A 180 -34.19 -4.65 16.60
N VAL A 181 -33.83 -5.69 17.35
CA VAL A 181 -34.67 -6.32 18.38
C VAL A 181 -34.10 -6.18 19.80
N VAL A 182 -32.77 -6.19 19.95
CA VAL A 182 -32.12 -6.18 21.27
C VAL A 182 -31.65 -4.78 21.64
N ALA A 183 -30.92 -4.12 20.74
CA ALA A 183 -30.36 -2.78 20.99
C ALA A 183 -31.42 -1.66 20.97
N ARG A 184 -32.63 -1.96 20.50
CA ARG A 184 -33.73 -1.00 20.30
C ARG A 184 -35.04 -1.59 20.80
N PRO A 185 -36.08 -0.77 21.06
CA PRO A 185 -37.41 -1.28 21.31
C PRO A 185 -37.89 -2.19 20.18
N ILE A 186 -38.51 -3.31 20.56
CA ILE A 186 -39.15 -4.26 19.63
C ILE A 186 -40.43 -3.61 19.13
N THR A 187 -40.37 -3.08 17.91
CA THR A 187 -41.50 -2.44 17.23
C THR A 187 -41.99 -3.30 16.08
N ALA A 188 -43.25 -3.11 15.66
CA ALA A 188 -43.78 -3.78 14.47
C ALA A 188 -42.95 -3.45 13.21
N VAL A 189 -42.50 -2.20 13.07
CA VAL A 189 -41.71 -1.74 11.93
C VAL A 189 -40.34 -2.42 11.87
N ASN A 190 -39.63 -2.54 13.01
CA ASN A 190 -38.33 -3.23 13.04
C ASN A 190 -38.47 -4.72 12.69
N LEU A 191 -39.55 -5.37 13.13
CA LEU A 191 -39.85 -6.74 12.75
C LEU A 191 -40.27 -6.85 11.28
N ASP A 192 -40.96 -5.84 10.72
CA ASP A 192 -41.29 -5.81 9.29
C ASP A 192 -40.02 -5.69 8.43
N VAL A 193 -39.02 -4.92 8.88
CA VAL A 193 -37.69 -4.86 8.24
C VAL A 193 -37.03 -6.24 8.26
N LEU A 194 -36.93 -6.87 9.43
CA LEU A 194 -36.32 -8.20 9.56
C LEU A 194 -37.01 -9.25 8.69
N ASP A 195 -38.34 -9.34 8.78
CA ASP A 195 -39.13 -10.31 8.03
C ASP A 195 -38.97 -10.09 6.51
N ALA A 196 -38.88 -8.83 6.07
CA ALA A 196 -38.62 -8.50 4.67
C ALA A 196 -37.20 -8.87 4.24
N THR A 197 -36.19 -8.61 5.08
CA THR A 197 -34.79 -8.92 4.78
C THR A 197 -34.53 -10.43 4.75
N PHE A 198 -35.13 -11.21 5.65
CA PHE A 198 -34.96 -12.67 5.70
C PHE A 198 -35.52 -13.41 4.48
N ARG A 199 -36.37 -12.76 3.67
CA ARG A 199 -36.87 -13.31 2.40
C ARG A 199 -35.87 -13.18 1.26
N ILE A 200 -34.87 -12.29 1.39
CA ILE A 200 -33.88 -12.04 0.36
C ILE A 200 -32.73 -13.04 0.53
N ARG A 201 -32.33 -13.67 -0.57
CA ARG A 201 -31.27 -14.67 -0.53
C ARG A 201 -29.91 -14.03 -0.25
N TYR A 202 -29.22 -14.52 0.77
CA TYR A 202 -27.84 -14.11 1.04
C TYR A 202 -26.89 -14.59 -0.07
N THR A 203 -25.95 -13.73 -0.45
CA THR A 203 -24.81 -14.08 -1.30
C THR A 203 -23.54 -13.43 -0.76
N SER A 204 -22.38 -14.07 -0.93
CA SER A 204 -21.10 -13.52 -0.42
C SER A 204 -20.69 -12.20 -1.08
N SER A 205 -21.14 -11.94 -2.30
CA SER A 205 -20.93 -10.68 -3.01
C SER A 205 -21.92 -9.58 -2.64
N ASN A 206 -22.98 -9.91 -1.89
CA ASN A 206 -24.02 -8.98 -1.48
C ASN A 206 -24.57 -9.36 -0.10
N ASP A 207 -23.90 -8.88 0.95
CA ASP A 207 -24.35 -9.03 2.34
C ASP A 207 -25.54 -8.12 2.62
N VAL A 208 -26.72 -8.58 2.24
CA VAL A 208 -28.00 -7.87 2.42
C VAL A 208 -28.24 -7.51 3.89
N TYR A 209 -27.84 -8.36 4.82
CA TYR A 209 -28.11 -8.14 6.25
C TYR A 209 -27.30 -6.96 6.76
N ASN A 210 -26.01 -6.89 6.43
CA ASN A 210 -25.18 -5.76 6.82
C ASN A 210 -25.58 -4.47 6.10
N ALA A 211 -25.93 -4.54 4.81
CA ALA A 211 -26.40 -3.38 4.04
C ALA A 211 -27.68 -2.78 4.62
N VAL A 212 -28.70 -3.60 4.91
CA VAL A 212 -29.94 -3.17 5.57
C VAL A 212 -29.64 -2.59 6.95
N ARG A 213 -28.80 -3.26 7.74
CA ARG A 213 -28.40 -2.80 9.08
C ARG A 213 -27.79 -1.41 9.04
N GLU A 214 -26.80 -1.22 8.18
CA GLU A 214 -26.05 0.04 8.08
C GLU A 214 -26.92 1.17 7.55
N VAL A 215 -27.69 0.95 6.48
CA VAL A 215 -28.56 1.98 5.90
C VAL A 215 -29.69 2.35 6.85
N TYR A 216 -30.34 1.36 7.49
CA TYR A 216 -31.46 1.62 8.40
C TYR A 216 -31.02 2.28 9.70
N ASN A 217 -29.86 1.89 10.24
CA ASN A 217 -29.30 2.49 11.44
C ASN A 217 -28.88 3.95 11.22
N ASN A 218 -28.49 4.31 10.00
CA ASN A 218 -28.03 5.64 9.62
C ASN A 218 -29.04 6.41 8.77
N LYS A 219 -30.33 6.04 8.80
CA LYS A 219 -31.39 6.62 7.94
C LYS A 219 -31.47 8.16 7.95
N ASP A 220 -31.07 8.80 9.05
CA ASP A 220 -31.10 10.26 9.21
C ASP A 220 -29.80 10.95 8.77
N HIS A 221 -28.71 10.19 8.54
CA HIS A 221 -27.36 10.69 8.26
C HIS A 221 -26.69 9.95 7.10
N LEU A 222 -27.46 9.47 6.13
CA LEU A 222 -26.93 8.84 4.93
C LEU A 222 -26.12 9.83 4.09
N GLY A 223 -24.99 9.37 3.56
CA GLY A 223 -23.94 10.19 2.97
C GLY A 223 -22.86 9.30 2.33
N GLY A 224 -21.75 9.90 1.92
CA GLY A 224 -20.69 9.26 1.14
C GLY A 224 -20.06 8.05 1.82
N GLN A 225 -19.96 8.04 3.16
CA GLN A 225 -19.41 6.88 3.87
C GLN A 225 -20.26 5.59 3.76
N HIS A 226 -21.52 5.71 3.33
CA HIS A 226 -22.45 4.59 3.22
C HIS A 226 -22.61 4.08 1.78
N ILE A 227 -21.72 4.48 0.86
CA ILE A 227 -21.83 4.19 -0.58
C ILE A 227 -21.93 2.69 -0.88
N GLU A 228 -21.11 1.85 -0.22
CA GLU A 228 -21.11 0.40 -0.42
C GLU A 228 -22.40 -0.24 0.09
N ALA A 229 -22.86 0.13 1.29
CA ALA A 229 -24.11 -0.35 1.86
C ALA A 229 -25.32 0.04 1.00
N LEU A 230 -25.34 1.26 0.46
CA LEU A 230 -26.38 1.71 -0.46
C LEU A 230 -26.32 0.95 -1.81
N GLN A 231 -25.14 0.70 -2.37
CA GLN A 231 -25.00 -0.15 -3.56
C GLN A 231 -25.55 -1.55 -3.34
N CYS A 232 -25.17 -2.19 -2.23
CA CYS A 232 -25.67 -3.50 -1.86
C CYS A 232 -27.20 -3.50 -1.69
N LEU A 233 -27.75 -2.52 -0.98
CA LEU A 233 -29.20 -2.38 -0.80
C LEU A 233 -29.94 -2.22 -2.13
N LEU A 234 -29.42 -1.39 -3.05
CA LEU A 234 -30.01 -1.20 -4.38
C LEU A 234 -30.04 -2.51 -5.18
N ARG A 235 -28.96 -3.29 -5.15
CA ARG A 235 -28.94 -4.63 -5.78
C ARG A 235 -29.95 -5.57 -5.13
N CYS A 236 -30.19 -5.44 -3.83
CA CYS A 236 -31.19 -6.24 -3.13
C CYS A 236 -32.62 -5.88 -3.55
N PHE A 237 -32.88 -4.64 -3.99
CA PHE A 237 -34.19 -4.25 -4.52
C PHE A 237 -34.52 -4.91 -5.85
N ASP A 238 -33.51 -5.40 -6.56
CA ASP A 238 -33.68 -6.14 -7.81
C ASP A 238 -34.02 -7.63 -7.57
N ASP A 239 -34.04 -8.11 -6.33
CA ASP A 239 -34.52 -9.46 -5.98
C ASP A 239 -36.07 -9.49 -6.01
N ASP A 240 -36.64 -10.53 -6.63
CA ASP A 240 -38.09 -10.72 -6.74
C ASP A 240 -38.79 -10.82 -5.36
N ASN A 241 -38.08 -11.20 -4.30
CA ASN A 241 -38.63 -11.32 -2.94
C ASN A 241 -38.52 -10.02 -2.12
N SER A 242 -37.98 -8.94 -2.70
CA SER A 242 -37.71 -7.69 -1.99
C SER A 242 -38.89 -6.70 -1.94
N ASP A 243 -40.07 -7.04 -2.46
CA ASP A 243 -41.29 -6.20 -2.50
C ASP A 243 -41.59 -5.49 -1.16
N GLN A 244 -41.56 -6.26 -0.07
CA GLN A 244 -41.84 -5.74 1.26
C GLN A 244 -40.73 -4.81 1.74
N LEU A 245 -39.46 -5.15 1.45
CA LEU A 245 -38.31 -4.32 1.82
C LEU A 245 -38.36 -2.98 1.09
N ARG A 246 -38.69 -3.00 -0.21
CA ARG A 246 -38.90 -1.79 -1.01
C ARG A 246 -39.99 -0.91 -0.43
N THR A 247 -41.12 -1.48 -0.04
CA THR A 247 -42.21 -0.70 0.58
C THR A 247 -41.75 0.03 1.85
N ILE A 248 -40.88 -0.59 2.64
CA ILE A 248 -40.35 -0.02 3.88
C ILE A 248 -39.27 1.05 3.60
N PHE A 249 -38.39 0.80 2.65
CA PHE A 249 -37.21 1.64 2.40
C PHE A 249 -37.42 2.76 1.37
N LEU A 250 -38.34 2.61 0.41
CA LEU A 250 -38.67 3.61 -0.62
C LEU A 250 -39.47 4.79 -0.03
N GLN A 251 -38.90 5.40 0.99
CA GLN A 251 -39.40 6.56 1.71
C GLN A 251 -38.52 7.78 1.37
N GLY A 252 -39.00 8.99 1.70
CA GLY A 252 -38.29 10.23 1.38
C GLY A 252 -36.86 10.32 1.93
N TRP A 253 -36.60 9.70 3.10
CA TRP A 253 -35.28 9.73 3.74
C TRP A 253 -34.21 8.96 2.94
N LEU A 254 -34.54 7.81 2.33
CA LEU A 254 -33.58 7.04 1.54
C LEU A 254 -33.21 7.78 0.26
N ARG A 255 -34.22 8.40 -0.39
CA ARG A 255 -34.00 9.28 -1.53
C ARG A 255 -33.05 10.42 -1.18
N GLN A 256 -33.30 11.14 -0.08
CA GLN A 256 -32.42 12.21 0.37
C GLN A 256 -31.01 11.68 0.69
N GLY A 257 -30.92 10.49 1.26
CA GLY A 257 -29.65 9.81 1.56
C GLY A 257 -28.84 9.47 0.32
N ILE A 258 -29.47 8.94 -0.73
CA ILE A 258 -28.84 8.67 -2.04
C ILE A 258 -28.35 9.96 -2.69
N GLU A 259 -29.14 11.04 -2.64
CA GLU A 259 -28.74 12.36 -3.13
C GLU A 259 -27.54 12.94 -2.38
N ASN A 260 -27.57 12.83 -1.04
CA ASN A 260 -26.47 13.29 -0.19
C ASN A 260 -25.21 12.47 -0.46
N CYS A 261 -25.33 11.14 -0.56
CA CYS A 261 -24.23 10.25 -0.90
C CYS A 261 -23.62 10.61 -2.26
N ALA A 262 -24.43 10.78 -3.31
CA ALA A 262 -23.95 11.18 -4.63
C ALA A 262 -23.21 12.54 -4.57
N ARG A 263 -23.80 13.53 -3.91
CA ARG A 263 -23.23 14.88 -3.77
C ARG A 263 -21.92 14.90 -2.99
N GLU A 264 -21.85 14.15 -1.90
CA GLU A 264 -20.64 14.05 -1.07
C GLU A 264 -19.52 13.29 -1.80
N CYS A 265 -19.84 12.21 -2.53
CA CYS A 265 -18.87 11.48 -3.33
C CYS A 265 -18.32 12.34 -4.48
N GLN A 266 -19.20 13.05 -5.20
CA GLN A 266 -18.78 14.06 -6.18
C GLN A 266 -17.85 15.08 -5.52
N LYS A 267 -18.27 15.70 -4.42
CA LYS A 267 -17.47 16.69 -3.71
C LYS A 267 -16.11 16.13 -3.28
N ALA A 268 -16.05 14.88 -2.82
CA ALA A 268 -14.81 14.20 -2.42
C ALA A 268 -13.87 14.01 -3.62
N VAL A 269 -14.36 13.45 -4.73
CA VAL A 269 -13.57 13.28 -5.97
C VAL A 269 -13.04 14.62 -6.46
N ARG A 270 -13.90 15.65 -6.54
CA ARG A 270 -13.50 16.99 -6.98
C ARG A 270 -12.49 17.63 -6.05
N THR A 271 -12.70 17.54 -4.74
CA THR A 271 -11.77 18.08 -3.74
C THR A 271 -10.41 17.39 -3.88
N HIS A 272 -10.36 16.08 -4.09
CA HIS A 272 -9.10 15.38 -4.25
C HIS A 272 -8.38 15.77 -5.55
N ILE A 273 -9.11 15.93 -6.66
CA ILE A 273 -8.57 16.46 -7.92
C ILE A 273 -8.00 17.87 -7.71
N ASP A 274 -8.80 18.79 -7.16
CA ASP A 274 -8.42 20.20 -6.97
C ASP A 274 -7.20 20.38 -6.06
N HIS A 275 -6.98 19.45 -5.11
CA HIS A 275 -5.84 19.46 -4.19
C HIS A 275 -4.68 18.54 -4.63
N GLY A 276 -4.76 17.90 -5.79
CA GLY A 276 -3.74 16.96 -6.28
C GLY A 276 -3.55 15.72 -5.38
N LEU A 277 -4.60 15.30 -4.68
CA LEU A 277 -4.65 14.09 -3.86
C LEU A 277 -5.09 12.88 -4.69
N SER A 278 -4.85 11.66 -4.18
CA SER A 278 -5.32 10.44 -4.85
C SER A 278 -6.86 10.40 -4.89
N TRP A 279 -7.43 10.37 -6.10
CA TRP A 279 -8.88 10.44 -6.35
C TRP A 279 -9.43 9.24 -7.14
N THR A 280 -8.57 8.41 -7.76
CA THR A 280 -8.98 7.35 -8.69
C THR A 280 -9.92 6.32 -8.07
N LYS A 281 -9.61 5.87 -6.84
CA LYS A 281 -10.47 4.94 -6.07
C LYS A 281 -11.85 5.54 -5.78
N LEU A 282 -11.91 6.80 -5.35
CA LEU A 282 -13.16 7.50 -5.06
C LEU A 282 -14.03 7.67 -6.32
N ALA A 283 -13.39 7.98 -7.46
CA ALA A 283 -14.09 8.09 -8.74
C ALA A 283 -14.67 6.76 -9.19
N LEU A 284 -13.96 5.65 -8.98
CA LEU A 284 -14.45 4.30 -9.30
C LEU A 284 -15.61 3.88 -8.38
N GLU A 285 -15.51 4.14 -7.07
CA GLU A 285 -16.60 3.88 -6.12
C GLU A 285 -17.87 4.66 -6.50
N TYR A 286 -17.72 5.95 -6.78
CA TYR A 286 -18.80 6.81 -7.24
C TYR A 286 -19.37 6.35 -8.60
N HIS A 287 -18.52 5.91 -9.53
CA HIS A 287 -18.93 5.37 -10.81
C HIS A 287 -19.80 4.13 -10.65
N ASN A 288 -19.33 3.17 -9.85
CA ASN A 288 -20.02 1.93 -9.54
C ASN A 288 -21.37 2.19 -8.84
N PHE A 289 -21.43 3.22 -7.99
CA PHE A 289 -22.67 3.60 -7.31
C PHE A 289 -23.74 4.07 -8.28
N CYS A 290 -23.39 5.04 -9.13
CA CYS A 290 -24.34 5.57 -10.11
C CYS A 290 -24.71 4.52 -11.18
N THR A 291 -23.78 3.64 -11.55
CA THR A 291 -24.06 2.51 -12.45
C THR A 291 -25.02 1.52 -11.81
N THR A 292 -24.84 1.21 -10.52
CA THR A 292 -25.77 0.35 -9.76
C THR A 292 -27.15 1.00 -9.66
N LEU A 293 -27.21 2.31 -9.40
CA LEU A 293 -28.46 3.06 -9.36
C LEU A 293 -29.20 3.05 -10.71
N LYS A 294 -28.46 3.20 -11.82
CA LYS A 294 -29.00 3.10 -13.18
C LYS A 294 -29.47 1.68 -13.51
N ALA A 295 -28.76 0.65 -13.06
CA ALA A 295 -29.15 -0.74 -13.28
C ALA A 295 -30.44 -1.13 -12.52
N SER A 296 -30.67 -0.54 -11.33
CA SER A 296 -31.85 -0.79 -10.49
C SER A 296 -33.13 -0.06 -10.97
N GLU A 297 -33.14 0.41 -12.22
CA GLU A 297 -34.27 1.11 -12.85
C GLU A 297 -35.60 0.34 -12.81
N ARG A 298 -35.58 -1.00 -12.72
CA ARG A 298 -36.81 -1.81 -12.61
C ARG A 298 -37.57 -1.57 -11.31
N HIS A 299 -36.86 -1.22 -10.23
CA HIS A 299 -37.40 -1.24 -8.87
C HIS A 299 -37.17 0.06 -8.09
N TRP A 300 -36.37 0.99 -8.64
CA TRP A 300 -36.29 2.38 -8.22
C TRP A 300 -37.05 3.27 -9.23
N PRO A 301 -38.36 3.54 -9.01
CA PRO A 301 -39.20 4.22 -10.00
C PRO A 301 -38.63 5.58 -10.39
N LEU A 302 -38.83 5.99 -11.64
CA LEU A 302 -38.45 7.33 -12.16
C LEU A 302 -38.88 8.48 -11.25
N ALA A 303 -40.00 8.34 -10.52
CA ALA A 303 -40.48 9.33 -9.55
C ALA A 303 -39.52 9.56 -8.35
N TYR A 304 -38.64 8.60 -8.06
CA TYR A 304 -37.63 8.66 -7.00
C TYR A 304 -36.21 8.86 -7.56
N GLN A 305 -36.01 8.89 -8.87
CA GLN A 305 -34.71 9.17 -9.50
C GLN A 305 -34.40 10.67 -9.41
N THR A 306 -33.50 11.01 -8.51
CA THR A 306 -33.02 12.39 -8.35
C THR A 306 -31.58 12.59 -8.76
N VAL A 307 -30.78 11.54 -8.74
CA VAL A 307 -29.45 11.53 -9.34
C VAL A 307 -29.62 11.19 -10.81
N ARG A 308 -29.40 12.16 -11.70
CA ARG A 308 -29.52 11.94 -13.15
C ARG A 308 -28.19 11.45 -13.69
N VAL A 309 -28.11 10.15 -13.96
CA VAL A 309 -26.98 9.62 -14.72
C VAL A 309 -27.11 10.10 -16.16
N HIS A 310 -26.31 11.11 -16.53
CA HIS A 310 -26.41 11.73 -17.86
C HIS A 310 -26.10 10.74 -18.99
N SER A 311 -26.57 11.02 -20.21
CA SER A 311 -26.39 10.14 -21.38
C SER A 311 -24.93 9.92 -21.79
N ARG A 312 -24.03 10.80 -21.34
CA ARG A 312 -22.58 10.76 -21.60
C ARG A 312 -21.79 9.94 -20.57
N TRP A 313 -22.48 9.22 -19.69
CA TRP A 313 -21.86 8.43 -18.62
C TRP A 313 -20.92 7.37 -19.21
N PRO A 314 -19.64 7.37 -18.80
CA PRO A 314 -18.66 6.47 -19.38
C PRO A 314 -18.99 5.03 -19.00
N SER A 315 -18.65 4.10 -19.89
CA SER A 315 -18.75 2.68 -19.55
C SER A 315 -17.77 2.34 -18.42
N LEU A 316 -17.96 1.19 -17.76
CA LEU A 316 -17.02 0.73 -16.75
C LEU A 316 -15.64 0.46 -17.35
N GLU A 317 -15.58 -0.13 -18.55
CA GLU A 317 -14.34 -0.39 -19.30
C GLU A 317 -13.61 0.92 -19.67
N GLU A 318 -14.36 1.93 -20.13
CA GLU A 318 -13.81 3.26 -20.43
C GLU A 318 -13.27 3.92 -19.15
N THR A 319 -13.98 3.83 -18.03
CA THR A 319 -13.54 4.39 -16.74
C THR A 319 -12.24 3.72 -16.27
N TYR A 320 -12.16 2.39 -16.30
CA TYR A 320 -10.91 1.68 -15.99
C TYR A 320 -9.76 2.08 -16.91
N THR A 321 -10.02 2.24 -18.21
CA THR A 321 -9.00 2.68 -19.17
C THR A 321 -8.48 4.07 -18.83
N VAL A 322 -9.37 5.03 -18.48
CA VAL A 322 -8.97 6.37 -18.05
C VAL A 322 -8.10 6.34 -16.79
N LEU A 323 -8.48 5.52 -15.79
CA LEU A 323 -7.72 5.39 -14.55
C LEU A 323 -6.37 4.69 -14.77
N GLU A 324 -6.31 3.69 -15.65
CA GLU A 324 -5.06 3.02 -16.04
C GLU A 324 -4.08 4.01 -16.70
N ILE A 325 -4.56 4.88 -17.59
CA ILE A 325 -3.75 5.94 -18.20
C ILE A 325 -3.22 6.89 -17.12
N TYR A 326 -4.07 7.30 -16.17
CA TYR A 326 -3.67 8.18 -15.07
C TYR A 326 -2.60 7.56 -14.18
N GLU A 327 -2.75 6.29 -13.81
CA GLU A 327 -1.77 5.55 -13.01
C GLU A 327 -0.44 5.38 -13.76
N ALA A 328 -0.48 5.09 -15.06
CA ALA A 328 0.72 5.00 -15.90
C ALA A 328 1.51 6.32 -15.93
N ILE A 329 0.82 7.47 -15.99
CA ILE A 329 1.43 8.80 -15.90
C ILE A 329 2.10 8.99 -14.53
N GLN A 330 1.43 8.63 -13.43
CA GLN A 330 2.01 8.74 -12.09
C GLN A 330 3.26 7.86 -11.96
N MET A 331 3.22 6.62 -12.46
CA MET A 331 4.37 5.72 -12.45
C MET A 331 5.55 6.29 -13.26
N GLN A 332 5.31 6.83 -14.45
CA GLN A 332 6.35 7.45 -15.26
C GLN A 332 7.02 8.61 -14.51
N ARG A 333 6.23 9.49 -13.88
CA ARG A 333 6.74 10.60 -13.08
C ARG A 333 7.61 10.12 -11.90
N THR A 334 7.21 9.04 -11.22
CA THR A 334 8.03 8.48 -10.13
C THR A 334 9.37 7.95 -10.63
N LYS A 335 9.42 7.33 -11.83
CA LYS A 335 10.67 6.89 -12.47
C LYS A 335 11.59 8.07 -12.78
N THR A 336 11.06 9.16 -13.35
CA THR A 336 11.87 10.36 -13.68
C THR A 336 12.45 11.01 -12.43
N VAL A 337 11.67 11.13 -11.35
CA VAL A 337 12.15 11.70 -10.08
C VAL A 337 13.24 10.85 -9.42
N GLN A 338 13.13 9.52 -9.53
CA GLN A 338 14.15 8.61 -9.01
C GLN A 338 15.43 8.61 -9.87
N GLY A 339 15.30 8.76 -11.19
CA GLY A 339 16.46 8.85 -12.11
C GLY A 339 17.21 10.19 -12.06
N ALA A 340 16.53 11.29 -11.74
CA ALA A 340 17.11 12.64 -11.73
C ALA A 340 17.91 13.01 -10.47
N TYR A 341 18.07 12.09 -9.50
CA TYR A 341 19.03 12.23 -8.41
C TYR A 341 20.30 11.41 -8.71
N PRO A 342 21.25 11.93 -9.51
CA PRO A 342 22.62 11.46 -9.43
C PRO A 342 23.16 11.81 -8.03
N GLN A 343 23.84 10.85 -7.39
CA GLN A 343 24.48 11.00 -6.09
C GLN A 343 25.40 12.23 -6.08
N ALA A 344 24.88 13.36 -5.60
CA ALA A 344 25.65 14.57 -5.44
C ALA A 344 26.63 14.41 -4.27
N VAL A 345 27.91 14.38 -4.62
CA VAL A 345 29.12 14.60 -3.82
C VAL A 345 28.85 15.48 -2.58
N LYS A 346 28.93 14.91 -1.38
CA LYS A 346 29.02 15.67 -0.13
C LYS A 346 30.44 16.23 0.01
N ARG A 347 30.66 17.44 -0.50
CA ARG A 347 31.78 18.29 -0.05
C ARG A 347 31.43 18.91 1.30
N ASP A 348 32.43 18.99 2.18
CA ASP A 348 32.38 19.61 3.50
C ASP A 348 31.73 21.00 3.48
N MET A 349 30.58 21.14 4.14
CA MET A 349 30.08 22.42 4.62
C MET A 349 30.19 22.45 6.14
N THR A 350 30.90 23.46 6.64
CA THR A 350 31.14 23.70 8.07
C THR A 350 29.85 23.98 8.83
N GLY A 351 29.80 23.50 10.08
CA GLY A 351 28.60 23.31 10.89
C GLY A 351 27.85 24.56 11.38
N GLU A 352 28.27 25.78 11.05
CA GLU A 352 27.60 26.99 11.54
C GLU A 352 26.50 27.51 10.60
N THR A 353 26.57 27.23 9.29
CA THR A 353 25.57 27.70 8.32
C THR A 353 24.27 26.87 8.34
N MET A 354 24.35 25.60 8.78
CA MET A 354 23.22 24.67 8.77
C MET A 354 22.20 24.94 9.91
N LEU A 355 22.64 25.58 11.00
CA LEU A 355 21.79 25.92 12.15
C LEU A 355 20.95 27.20 11.94
N GLN A 356 21.39 28.12 11.08
CA GLN A 356 20.59 29.29 10.69
C GLN A 356 19.53 28.97 9.62
N MET A 357 19.80 28.03 8.69
CA MET A 357 18.77 27.56 7.76
C MET A 357 17.66 26.77 8.45
N ARG A 358 17.98 25.94 9.45
CA ARG A 358 16.98 25.07 10.11
C ARG A 358 15.97 25.80 11.01
N ARG A 359 16.30 27.00 11.50
CA ARG A 359 15.32 27.85 12.21
C ARG A 359 14.38 28.62 11.28
N ALA A 360 14.68 28.71 9.98
CA ALA A 360 13.78 29.25 8.97
C ALA A 360 12.88 28.16 8.33
N SER A 361 13.30 26.89 8.35
CA SER A 361 12.59 25.79 7.65
C SER A 361 11.44 25.13 8.42
N THR A 362 11.11 25.58 9.64
CA THR A 362 10.00 24.99 10.44
C THR A 362 8.76 25.88 10.55
N SER A 363 8.69 27.00 9.82
CA SER A 363 7.56 27.94 9.88
C SER A 363 6.83 28.20 8.55
N THR A 364 7.10 27.43 7.48
CA THR A 364 6.42 27.62 6.19
C THR A 364 6.26 26.29 5.43
N TYR A 365 5.34 25.44 5.91
CA TYR A 365 4.71 24.38 5.10
C TYR A 365 3.51 24.95 4.32
N GLN A 366 3.72 26.09 3.65
CA GLN A 366 2.78 26.64 2.68
C GLN A 366 3.53 27.03 1.41
N ALA A 367 3.05 26.46 0.30
CA ALA A 367 3.28 26.83 -1.10
C ALA A 367 4.68 26.62 -1.71
N GLY A 368 4.71 25.96 -2.88
CA GLY A 368 5.50 26.50 -3.99
C GLY A 368 6.75 25.74 -4.44
N GLY A 369 6.71 24.40 -4.49
CA GLY A 369 7.58 23.66 -5.41
C GLY A 369 6.72 22.91 -6.41
N SER A 370 6.10 23.63 -7.35
CA SER A 370 5.26 23.02 -8.41
C SER A 370 6.12 22.10 -9.26
N LYS A 371 6.30 20.84 -8.84
CA LYS A 371 6.75 19.78 -9.71
C LYS A 371 5.78 19.80 -10.89
N SER A 372 6.30 20.14 -12.07
CA SER A 372 5.57 20.21 -13.33
C SER A 372 4.60 19.03 -13.42
N ARG A 373 3.30 19.30 -13.38
CA ARG A 373 2.28 18.28 -13.61
C ARG A 373 2.38 17.82 -15.05
N HIS A 374 2.13 16.55 -15.30
CA HIS A 374 2.10 16.05 -16.67
C HIS A 374 0.85 16.63 -17.38
N PRO A 375 0.93 17.14 -18.62
CA PRO A 375 -0.20 17.80 -19.29
C PRO A 375 -1.46 16.91 -19.42
N LEU A 376 -1.28 15.59 -19.56
CA LEU A 376 -2.41 14.66 -19.57
C LEU A 376 -3.15 14.55 -18.24
N GLU A 377 -2.52 14.82 -17.08
CA GLU A 377 -3.24 14.78 -15.79
C GLU A 377 -4.41 15.77 -15.81
N GLU A 378 -4.17 16.99 -16.27
CA GLU A 378 -5.20 18.03 -16.37
C GLU A 378 -6.30 17.65 -17.37
N HIS A 379 -5.94 17.02 -18.49
CA HIS A 379 -6.91 16.55 -19.48
C HIS A 379 -7.77 15.39 -18.95
N ILE A 380 -7.17 14.44 -18.22
CA ILE A 380 -7.88 13.31 -17.60
C ILE A 380 -8.80 13.81 -16.48
N GLU A 381 -8.31 14.71 -15.63
CA GLU A 381 -9.11 15.31 -14.57
C GLU A 381 -10.29 16.11 -15.13
N ALA A 382 -10.07 16.92 -16.16
CA ALA A 382 -11.15 17.62 -16.86
C ALA A 382 -12.15 16.66 -17.50
N TYR A 383 -11.68 15.52 -18.01
CA TYR A 383 -12.54 14.45 -18.56
C TYR A 383 -13.39 13.78 -17.50
N CYS A 384 -12.79 13.38 -16.39
CA CYS A 384 -13.53 12.80 -15.27
C CYS A 384 -14.52 13.81 -14.68
N ILE A 385 -14.17 15.09 -14.60
CA ILE A 385 -15.08 16.14 -14.16
C ILE A 385 -16.27 16.30 -15.13
N ASP A 386 -16.02 16.39 -16.44
CA ASP A 386 -17.10 16.48 -17.46
C ASP A 386 -18.02 15.26 -17.47
N ARG A 387 -17.46 14.05 -17.28
CA ARG A 387 -18.18 12.78 -17.44
C ARG A 387 -18.83 12.24 -16.18
N LEU A 388 -18.36 12.62 -14.99
CA LEU A 388 -18.90 12.13 -13.73
C LEU A 388 -19.79 13.18 -13.04
N PHE A 389 -19.73 14.45 -13.45
CA PHE A 389 -20.39 15.55 -12.75
C PHE A 389 -21.35 16.31 -13.66
N GLU A 390 -22.50 16.69 -13.11
CA GLU A 390 -23.48 17.51 -13.83
C GLU A 390 -22.96 18.96 -13.96
N GLY A 391 -23.05 19.51 -15.18
CA GLY A 391 -22.84 20.93 -15.46
C GLY A 391 -21.40 21.37 -15.75
N ALA A 392 -20.44 20.45 -15.74
CA ALA A 392 -19.10 20.72 -16.26
C ALA A 392 -19.04 20.49 -17.78
N SER A 393 -18.21 21.26 -18.48
CA SER A 393 -17.93 21.05 -19.90
C SER A 393 -16.42 20.92 -20.11
N ILE A 394 -15.99 19.82 -20.69
CA ILE A 394 -14.60 19.65 -21.13
C ILE A 394 -14.29 20.59 -22.30
N GLY A 395 -13.13 21.27 -22.24
CA GLY A 395 -12.66 22.09 -23.36
C GLY A 395 -12.36 21.23 -24.59
N TYR A 396 -12.55 21.78 -25.80
CA TYR A 396 -12.36 21.07 -27.07
C TYR A 396 -10.97 20.39 -27.18
N ALA A 397 -9.90 21.08 -26.75
CA ALA A 397 -8.53 20.55 -26.78
C ALA A 397 -8.35 19.34 -25.83
N SER A 398 -8.85 19.43 -24.60
CA SER A 398 -8.84 18.31 -23.64
C SER A 398 -9.66 17.14 -24.15
N GLN A 399 -10.84 17.40 -24.73
CA GLN A 399 -11.70 16.35 -25.28
C GLN A 399 -11.01 15.60 -26.42
N ARG A 400 -10.42 16.31 -27.38
CA ARG A 400 -9.70 15.67 -28.50
C ARG A 400 -8.46 14.91 -28.05
N THR A 401 -7.70 15.46 -27.09
CA THR A 401 -6.54 14.77 -26.51
C THR A 401 -6.98 13.47 -25.83
N MET A 402 -8.06 13.51 -25.05
CA MET A 402 -8.61 12.33 -24.37
C MET A 402 -9.14 11.28 -25.34
N THR A 403 -9.85 11.68 -26.40
CA THR A 403 -10.26 10.75 -27.45
C THR A 403 -9.06 10.08 -28.12
N ALA A 404 -8.00 10.85 -28.42
CA ALA A 404 -6.80 10.32 -29.05
C ALA A 404 -6.03 9.34 -28.15
N ILE A 405 -5.84 9.64 -26.85
CA ILE A 405 -5.13 8.75 -25.92
C ILE A 405 -5.95 7.49 -25.59
N LEU A 406 -7.28 7.60 -25.46
CA LEU A 406 -8.16 6.44 -25.29
C LEU A 406 -8.09 5.50 -26.50
N HIS A 407 -8.03 6.07 -27.71
CA HIS A 407 -7.87 5.28 -28.94
C HIS A 407 -6.52 4.53 -28.98
N VAL A 408 -5.44 5.12 -28.43
CA VAL A 408 -4.16 4.41 -28.26
C VAL A 408 -4.35 3.20 -27.33
N TRP A 409 -4.97 3.37 -26.16
CA TRP A 409 -5.18 2.27 -25.22
C TRP A 409 -6.07 1.17 -25.83
N GLU A 410 -7.16 1.54 -26.48
CA GLU A 410 -8.07 0.60 -27.14
C GLU A 410 -7.35 -0.23 -28.21
N SER A 411 -6.60 0.44 -29.10
CA SER A 411 -5.86 -0.21 -30.20
C SER A 411 -4.65 -1.05 -29.75
N THR A 412 -4.20 -0.89 -28.51
CA THR A 412 -3.03 -1.60 -27.94
C THR A 412 -3.40 -2.68 -26.93
N SER A 413 -4.69 -2.84 -26.58
CA SER A 413 -5.11 -3.75 -25.50
C SER A 413 -5.23 -5.23 -25.88
N LYS A 414 -5.25 -5.59 -27.17
CA LYS A 414 -5.57 -6.97 -27.63
C LYS A 414 -4.63 -7.43 -28.77
N PRO A 415 -4.16 -8.69 -28.78
CA PRO A 415 -4.37 -9.77 -27.79
C PRO A 415 -3.48 -9.69 -26.54
N GLN A 416 -2.37 -8.95 -26.60
CA GLN A 416 -1.50 -8.62 -25.47
C GLN A 416 -1.30 -7.10 -25.47
N ALA A 417 -1.22 -6.50 -24.27
CA ALA A 417 -0.99 -5.08 -24.14
C ALA A 417 0.36 -4.67 -24.74
N ASP A 418 0.33 -3.76 -25.73
CA ASP A 418 1.54 -3.18 -26.34
C ASP A 418 2.07 -2.03 -25.45
N VAL A 419 2.87 -2.41 -24.45
CA VAL A 419 3.39 -1.50 -23.42
C VAL A 419 4.28 -0.41 -24.03
N GLU A 420 5.08 -0.75 -25.04
CA GLU A 420 6.01 0.20 -25.68
C GLU A 420 5.26 1.34 -26.37
N ARG A 421 4.17 1.05 -27.11
CA ARG A 421 3.35 2.10 -27.74
C ARG A 421 2.60 2.96 -26.73
N ARG A 422 2.18 2.38 -25.60
CA ARG A 422 1.54 3.13 -24.51
C ARG A 422 2.53 4.08 -23.84
N GLU A 423 3.74 3.61 -23.55
CA GLU A 423 4.83 4.45 -23.02
C GLU A 423 5.18 5.59 -23.98
N LEU A 424 5.31 5.27 -25.28
CA LEU A 424 5.53 6.26 -26.32
C LEU A 424 4.43 7.35 -26.34
N ALA A 425 3.16 6.96 -26.19
CA ALA A 425 2.04 7.90 -26.18
C ALA A 425 2.07 8.87 -24.99
N LEU A 426 2.51 8.40 -23.82
CA LEU A 426 2.69 9.27 -22.65
C LEU A 426 3.84 10.27 -22.89
N LEU A 427 4.99 9.79 -23.36
CA LEU A 427 6.15 10.63 -23.69
C LEU A 427 5.84 11.71 -24.72
N VAL A 428 5.14 11.35 -25.80
CA VAL A 428 4.70 12.31 -26.83
C VAL A 428 3.78 13.37 -26.22
N SER A 429 2.89 12.96 -25.32
CA SER A 429 1.97 13.89 -24.67
C SER A 429 2.68 14.86 -23.72
N ASN A 430 3.78 14.43 -23.08
CA ASN A 430 4.66 15.30 -22.29
C ASN A 430 5.46 16.28 -23.16
N SER A 431 6.00 15.78 -24.28
CA SER A 431 6.93 16.51 -25.15
C SER A 431 6.29 17.64 -25.97
N ILE A 432 4.96 17.65 -26.07
CA ILE A 432 4.19 18.62 -26.87
C ILE A 432 3.16 19.30 -25.97
N PRO A 433 3.54 20.21 -25.07
CA PRO A 433 2.63 20.77 -24.08
C PRO A 433 1.60 21.75 -24.67
N THR A 434 1.96 22.50 -25.72
CA THR A 434 1.16 23.63 -26.24
C THR A 434 0.36 23.31 -27.50
N ASP A 435 0.89 22.50 -28.42
CA ASP A 435 0.23 22.15 -29.69
C ASP A 435 -0.58 20.85 -29.56
N PHE A 436 -1.81 20.97 -29.08
CA PHE A 436 -2.69 19.80 -28.91
C PHE A 436 -3.07 19.15 -30.24
N ASP A 437 -3.10 19.88 -31.37
CA ASP A 437 -3.43 19.31 -32.68
C ASP A 437 -2.31 18.39 -33.18
N LEU A 438 -1.05 18.82 -33.02
CA LEU A 438 0.12 17.99 -33.27
C LEU A 438 0.12 16.76 -32.35
N ARG A 439 -0.11 16.95 -31.05
CA ARG A 439 -0.22 15.85 -30.07
C ARG A 439 -1.26 14.82 -30.51
N CYS A 440 -2.47 15.27 -30.86
CA CYS A 440 -3.54 14.38 -31.32
C CYS A 440 -3.16 13.61 -32.59
N ARG A 441 -2.45 14.24 -33.55
CA ARG A 441 -1.99 13.57 -34.77
C ARG A 441 -0.93 12.50 -34.47
N CYS A 442 0.04 12.79 -33.59
CA CYS A 442 1.03 11.80 -33.15
C CYS A 442 0.36 10.63 -32.40
N LEU A 443 -0.58 10.90 -31.49
CA LEU A 443 -1.33 9.86 -30.77
C LEU A 443 -2.17 9.00 -31.74
N SER A 444 -2.82 9.61 -32.73
CA SER A 444 -3.58 8.89 -33.76
C SER A 444 -2.68 7.97 -34.59
N GLU A 445 -1.46 8.44 -34.91
CA GLU A 445 -0.47 7.63 -35.61
C GLU A 445 -0.02 6.44 -34.77
N ILE A 446 0.31 6.69 -33.49
CA ILE A 446 0.65 5.65 -32.52
C ILE A 446 -0.48 4.63 -32.44
N ALA A 447 -1.74 5.05 -32.38
CA ALA A 447 -2.90 4.15 -32.31
C ALA A 447 -3.11 3.32 -33.59
N SER A 448 -2.87 3.90 -34.77
CA SER A 448 -3.09 3.20 -36.05
C SER A 448 -2.18 1.99 -36.23
N GLY A 449 -0.94 2.05 -35.71
CA GLY A 449 0.07 1.01 -35.80
C GLY A 449 0.49 0.61 -37.22
N LYS A 450 -0.02 1.26 -38.28
CA LYS A 450 0.21 0.88 -39.69
C LYS A 450 1.67 1.08 -40.11
N HIS A 451 2.28 2.16 -39.65
CA HIS A 451 3.66 2.52 -39.99
C HIS A 451 4.67 2.16 -38.89
N MET A 452 4.21 1.69 -37.72
CA MET A 452 5.07 1.38 -36.56
C MET A 452 5.45 -0.09 -36.41
N LYS A 453 4.79 -1.01 -37.12
CA LYS A 453 5.00 -2.47 -36.96
C LYS A 453 6.27 -3.02 -37.61
N THR A 454 6.93 -2.24 -38.48
CA THR A 454 8.11 -2.70 -39.21
C THR A 454 9.09 -1.56 -39.41
N PRO A 455 10.29 -1.63 -38.82
CA PRO A 455 10.83 -2.63 -37.88
C PRO A 455 10.31 -2.48 -36.44
N VAL A 456 10.34 -3.59 -35.70
CA VAL A 456 9.92 -3.68 -34.28
C VAL A 456 10.66 -2.68 -33.38
N THR A 457 11.89 -2.27 -33.73
CA THR A 457 12.68 -1.33 -32.91
C THR A 457 12.16 0.10 -32.94
N PHE A 458 11.34 0.50 -33.93
CA PHE A 458 11.01 1.90 -34.15
C PHE A 458 10.33 2.57 -32.94
N VAL A 459 9.40 1.87 -32.29
CA VAL A 459 8.71 2.39 -31.09
C VAL A 459 9.72 2.61 -29.96
N LYS A 460 10.61 1.64 -29.73
CA LYS A 460 11.67 1.71 -28.72
C LYS A 460 12.68 2.82 -29.01
N ASP A 461 13.13 2.93 -30.26
CA ASP A 461 14.06 3.96 -30.71
C ASP A 461 13.45 5.35 -30.47
N LEU A 462 12.17 5.54 -30.83
CA LEU A 462 11.45 6.79 -30.63
C LEU A 462 11.19 7.11 -29.15
N SER A 463 10.85 6.11 -28.34
CA SER A 463 10.70 6.27 -26.88
C SER A 463 12.01 6.68 -26.21
N ASN A 464 13.15 6.09 -26.62
CA ASN A 464 14.47 6.46 -26.13
C ASN A 464 14.82 7.91 -26.50
N ILE A 465 14.53 8.31 -27.74
CA ILE A 465 14.73 9.68 -28.22
C ILE A 465 13.88 10.68 -27.43
N LEU A 466 12.62 10.35 -27.14
CA LEU A 466 11.74 11.22 -26.36
C LEU A 466 12.18 11.33 -24.89
N HIS A 467 12.61 10.23 -24.27
CA HIS A 467 13.22 10.29 -22.94
C HIS A 467 14.47 11.19 -22.95
N GLN A 468 15.32 11.02 -23.95
CA GLN A 468 16.52 11.83 -24.10
C GLN A 468 16.20 13.31 -24.31
N SER A 469 15.06 13.64 -24.92
CA SER A 469 14.67 15.03 -25.15
C SER A 469 14.41 15.81 -23.85
N GLU A 470 14.12 15.12 -22.74
CA GLU A 470 13.90 15.75 -21.42
C GLU A 470 15.20 16.26 -20.79
N SER A 471 16.36 15.67 -21.11
CA SER A 471 17.67 16.03 -20.53
C SER A 471 18.68 16.57 -21.55
N GLU A 472 18.68 16.04 -22.78
CA GLU A 472 19.65 16.31 -23.84
C GLU A 472 18.91 16.61 -25.17
N SER A 473 18.11 17.67 -25.18
CA SER A 473 17.23 18.03 -26.31
C SER A 473 17.94 18.06 -27.66
N SER A 474 19.16 18.61 -27.73
CA SER A 474 19.93 18.73 -28.98
C SER A 474 20.36 17.38 -29.54
N LYS A 475 20.73 16.43 -28.67
CA LYS A 475 21.06 15.06 -29.06
C LYS A 475 19.83 14.27 -29.48
N ALA A 476 18.70 14.48 -28.81
CA ALA A 476 17.42 13.90 -29.21
C ALA A 476 16.95 14.39 -30.59
N ILE A 477 17.13 15.68 -30.91
CA ILE A 477 16.82 16.24 -32.24
C ILE A 477 17.68 15.57 -33.32
N VAL A 478 18.97 15.40 -33.07
CA VAL A 478 19.89 14.69 -33.98
C VAL A 478 19.41 13.25 -34.20
N ALA A 479 19.15 12.52 -33.12
CA ALA A 479 18.72 11.13 -33.19
C ALA A 479 17.36 10.98 -33.91
N LEU A 480 16.40 11.88 -33.66
CA LEU A 480 15.11 11.91 -34.35
C LEU A 480 15.29 12.16 -35.85
N THR A 481 16.17 13.09 -36.23
CA THR A 481 16.48 13.40 -37.63
C THR A 481 17.00 12.17 -38.37
N HIS A 482 17.97 11.47 -37.78
CA HIS A 482 18.51 10.23 -38.35
C HIS A 482 17.44 9.16 -38.50
N LEU A 483 16.64 8.94 -37.44
CA LEU A 483 15.56 7.94 -37.43
C LEU A 483 14.52 8.22 -38.54
N LEU A 484 14.14 9.48 -38.74
CA LEU A 484 13.17 9.86 -39.77
C LEU A 484 13.74 9.66 -41.19
N VAL A 485 14.99 10.05 -41.46
CA VAL A 485 15.58 9.86 -42.79
C VAL A 485 15.77 8.39 -43.14
N GLU A 486 16.25 7.58 -42.20
CA GLU A 486 16.50 6.14 -42.43
C GLU A 486 15.23 5.40 -42.87
N ARG A 487 14.09 5.76 -42.26
CA ARG A 487 12.82 5.05 -42.47
C ARG A 487 12.14 5.38 -43.81
N LYS A 488 12.42 6.53 -44.44
CA LYS A 488 11.82 7.03 -45.70
C LYS A 488 10.27 7.12 -45.77
N ALA A 489 9.54 6.57 -44.81
CA ALA A 489 8.08 6.46 -44.76
C ALA A 489 7.53 6.98 -43.42
N PHE A 490 7.91 8.21 -43.06
CA PHE A 490 7.37 8.90 -41.88
C PHE A 490 6.07 9.61 -42.23
N THR A 491 5.20 9.77 -41.22
CA THR A 491 4.02 10.63 -41.34
C THR A 491 4.38 12.08 -41.01
N GLN A 492 3.55 13.00 -41.50
CA GLN A 492 3.77 14.44 -41.32
C GLN A 492 3.87 14.85 -39.84
N CYS A 493 3.22 14.13 -38.92
CA CYS A 493 3.23 14.49 -37.51
C CYS A 493 4.62 14.38 -36.85
N TRP A 494 5.46 13.42 -37.24
CA TRP A 494 6.81 13.30 -36.67
C TRP A 494 7.77 14.37 -37.21
N LYS A 495 7.60 14.78 -38.48
CA LYS A 495 8.28 15.96 -39.03
C LYS A 495 7.87 17.23 -38.29
N ASP A 496 6.58 17.37 -38.02
CA ASP A 496 6.03 18.53 -37.31
C ASP A 496 6.51 18.56 -35.85
N LEU A 497 6.70 17.39 -35.21
CA LEU A 497 7.33 17.26 -33.90
C LEU A 497 8.80 17.72 -33.92
N LEU A 498 9.59 17.20 -34.86
CA LEU A 498 10.99 17.61 -35.02
C LEU A 498 11.08 19.13 -35.26
N TYR A 499 10.20 19.67 -36.10
CA TYR A 499 10.13 21.10 -36.36
C TYR A 499 9.79 21.91 -35.10
N ALA A 500 8.82 21.46 -34.29
CA ALA A 500 8.46 22.11 -33.03
C ALA A 500 9.64 22.11 -32.03
N TRP A 501 10.44 21.04 -31.98
CA TRP A 501 11.67 21.02 -31.17
C TRP A 501 12.73 21.99 -31.67
N LEU A 502 12.89 22.10 -32.99
CA LEU A 502 13.80 23.08 -33.60
C LEU A 502 13.36 24.53 -33.35
N GLU A 503 12.06 24.81 -33.39
CA GLU A 503 11.49 26.12 -33.02
C GLU A 503 11.80 26.45 -31.55
N GLN A 504 11.56 25.50 -30.63
CA GLN A 504 11.80 25.69 -29.19
C GLN A 504 13.27 25.95 -28.83
N GLN A 505 14.23 25.42 -29.61
CA GLN A 505 15.67 25.67 -29.46
C GLN A 505 16.09 27.05 -29.97
N SER A 506 15.26 27.69 -30.81
CA SER A 506 15.56 28.99 -31.40
C SER A 506 15.14 30.15 -30.49
N GLU A 507 14.34 29.88 -29.47
CA GLU A 507 14.04 30.84 -28.41
C GLU A 507 15.24 30.96 -27.46
N PRO A 508 15.74 32.17 -27.16
CA PRO A 508 16.91 32.37 -26.30
C PRO A 508 16.59 31.95 -24.85
N ARG A 509 16.83 30.68 -24.52
CA ARG A 509 16.72 30.17 -23.15
C ARG A 509 17.91 30.65 -22.32
N HIS A 510 17.67 30.99 -21.05
CA HIS A 510 18.71 31.41 -20.10
C HIS A 510 19.55 30.24 -19.53
N GLY A 511 19.77 29.19 -20.31
CA GLY A 511 20.45 27.94 -19.90
C GLY A 511 21.76 27.70 -20.65
N LYS A 512 22.60 26.80 -20.12
CA LYS A 512 23.87 26.35 -20.73
C LYS A 512 23.68 25.31 -21.86
N ASP A 513 22.44 24.97 -22.21
CA ASP A 513 22.18 23.97 -23.22
C ASP A 513 22.50 24.53 -24.60
N LEU A 514 23.43 23.87 -25.28
CA LEU A 514 23.83 24.20 -26.64
C LEU A 514 22.64 23.99 -27.57
N ASN A 515 22.38 24.95 -28.45
CA ASN A 515 21.39 24.73 -29.51
C ASN A 515 21.85 23.58 -30.42
N VAL A 516 20.93 22.98 -31.18
CA VAL A 516 21.25 21.80 -32.00
C VAL A 516 22.37 22.05 -33.02
N LEU A 517 22.48 23.27 -33.54
CA LEU A 517 23.52 23.63 -34.50
C LEU A 517 24.90 23.58 -33.81
N GLU A 518 25.05 24.28 -32.69
CA GLU A 518 26.26 24.27 -31.87
C GLU A 518 26.61 22.87 -31.37
N TYR A 519 25.61 22.13 -30.88
CA TYR A 519 25.79 20.75 -30.45
C TYR A 519 26.34 19.88 -31.57
N SER A 520 25.70 19.89 -32.75
CA SER A 520 26.12 19.09 -33.90
C SER A 520 27.53 19.43 -34.35
N LEU A 521 27.91 20.71 -34.33
CA LEU A 521 29.25 21.18 -34.69
C LEU A 521 30.32 20.76 -33.68
N GLN A 522 29.96 20.60 -32.40
CA GLN A 522 30.89 20.16 -31.36
C GLN A 522 31.06 18.64 -31.33
N THR A 523 29.99 17.87 -31.56
CA THR A 523 29.99 16.43 -31.32
C THR A 523 30.14 15.56 -32.57
N MET A 524 29.87 16.09 -33.77
CA MET A 524 29.93 15.31 -35.00
C MET A 524 31.24 15.54 -35.75
N LYS A 525 31.72 14.48 -36.42
CA LYS A 525 32.78 14.62 -37.41
C LYS A 525 32.28 15.37 -38.64
N VAL A 526 33.17 16.01 -39.41
CA VAL A 526 32.86 16.75 -40.65
C VAL A 526 31.95 15.93 -41.58
N ALA A 527 32.30 14.65 -41.81
CA ALA A 527 31.52 13.77 -42.68
C ALA A 527 30.09 13.54 -42.15
N GLU A 528 29.98 13.31 -40.85
CA GLU A 528 28.72 13.07 -40.16
C GLU A 528 27.86 14.34 -40.13
N TRP A 529 28.48 15.50 -39.88
CA TRP A 529 27.83 16.79 -39.84
C TRP A 529 27.24 17.19 -41.20
N PHE A 530 27.99 17.03 -42.31
CA PHE A 530 27.44 17.24 -43.65
C PHE A 530 26.29 16.29 -43.97
N SER A 531 26.42 15.02 -43.56
CA SER A 531 25.34 14.03 -43.70
C SER A 531 24.09 14.46 -42.91
N PHE A 532 24.26 14.92 -41.68
CA PHE A 532 23.20 15.43 -40.81
C PHE A 532 22.52 16.68 -41.41
N MET A 533 23.28 17.67 -41.89
CA MET A 533 22.70 18.87 -42.52
C MET A 533 21.92 18.54 -43.79
N LYS A 534 22.44 17.63 -44.62
CA LYS A 534 21.72 17.14 -45.81
C LYS A 534 20.43 16.39 -45.44
N ASN A 535 20.45 15.64 -44.33
CA ASN A 535 19.26 14.96 -43.81
C ASN A 535 18.20 15.96 -43.37
N ILE A 536 18.58 17.02 -42.65
CA ILE A 536 17.71 18.13 -42.25
C ILE A 536 17.10 18.80 -43.49
N GLU A 537 17.91 19.16 -44.48
CA GLU A 537 17.45 19.78 -45.73
C GLU A 537 16.46 18.87 -46.46
N THR A 538 16.77 17.57 -46.58
CA THR A 538 15.91 16.59 -47.26
C THR A 538 14.57 16.42 -46.55
N LEU A 539 14.54 16.43 -45.21
CA LEU A 539 13.30 16.31 -44.44
C LEU A 539 12.40 17.53 -44.63
N PHE A 540 12.96 18.74 -44.75
CA PHE A 540 12.20 20.00 -44.75
C PHE A 540 12.17 20.73 -46.10
N ALA A 541 12.63 20.09 -47.18
CA ALA A 541 12.60 20.65 -48.54
C ALA A 541 11.20 21.10 -49.00
N ASP A 542 10.16 20.39 -48.54
CA ASP A 542 8.74 20.70 -48.78
C ASP A 542 8.24 21.96 -48.04
N ARG A 543 8.89 22.34 -46.94
CA ARG A 543 8.52 23.50 -46.10
C ARG A 543 9.31 24.77 -46.40
N ALA A 544 10.46 24.66 -47.07
CA ALA A 544 11.35 25.79 -47.37
C ALA A 544 10.73 26.93 -48.20
N HIS A 545 9.53 26.74 -48.73
CA HIS A 545 8.84 27.71 -49.59
C HIS A 545 7.56 28.32 -48.96
N ASN A 546 7.15 27.87 -47.77
CA ASN A 546 5.87 28.23 -47.13
C ASN A 546 6.06 28.82 -45.72
N TYR A 547 7.07 29.67 -45.52
CA TYR A 547 7.26 30.35 -44.25
C TYR A 547 6.18 31.42 -44.04
N SER A 548 5.31 31.20 -43.05
CA SER A 548 4.40 32.24 -42.55
C SER A 548 5.22 33.32 -41.85
N GLU A 549 4.94 34.60 -42.13
CA GLU A 549 5.59 35.77 -41.49
C GLU A 549 5.52 35.76 -39.95
N THR A 550 4.66 34.91 -39.37
CA THR A 550 4.34 34.90 -37.94
C THR A 550 5.21 33.98 -37.08
N ARG A 551 6.02 33.06 -37.64
CA ARG A 551 6.86 32.14 -36.84
C ARG A 551 8.34 32.24 -37.24
N PRO A 552 9.26 32.33 -36.27
CA PRO A 552 10.68 32.40 -36.55
C PRO A 552 11.17 31.06 -37.13
N VAL A 553 11.91 31.13 -38.25
CA VAL A 553 12.53 29.95 -38.86
C VAL A 553 13.65 29.44 -37.95
N PRO A 554 13.69 28.13 -37.62
CA PRO A 554 14.75 27.60 -36.77
C PRO A 554 16.15 27.88 -37.33
N GLN A 555 17.13 28.15 -36.46
CA GLN A 555 18.48 28.56 -36.88
C GLN A 555 19.15 27.57 -37.84
N ILE A 556 19.02 26.27 -37.58
CA ILE A 556 19.59 25.20 -38.44
C ILE A 556 18.91 25.11 -39.82
N LEU A 557 17.74 25.71 -39.98
CA LEU A 557 16.96 25.76 -41.21
C LEU A 557 17.03 27.14 -41.90
N GLN A 558 17.89 28.05 -41.42
CA GLN A 558 18.04 29.36 -42.04
C GLN A 558 18.61 29.21 -43.46
N PRO A 559 18.00 29.86 -44.48
CA PRO A 559 18.43 29.75 -45.87
C PRO A 559 19.93 30.05 -46.06
N ASP A 560 20.45 31.07 -45.37
CA ASP A 560 21.86 31.46 -45.45
C ASP A 560 22.80 30.34 -44.99
N LEU A 561 22.44 29.62 -43.93
CA LEU A 561 23.21 28.48 -43.43
C LEU A 561 23.18 27.31 -44.42
N LEU A 562 22.02 26.98 -44.99
CA LEU A 562 21.90 25.89 -45.95
C LEU A 562 22.71 26.15 -47.23
N ILE A 563 22.69 27.38 -47.75
CA ILE A 563 23.53 27.81 -48.89
C ILE A 563 25.02 27.66 -48.54
N GLN A 564 25.42 28.02 -47.32
CA GLN A 564 26.80 27.90 -46.87
C GLN A 564 27.24 26.44 -46.73
N VAL A 565 26.39 25.58 -46.16
CA VAL A 565 26.64 24.13 -46.09
C VAL A 565 26.83 23.55 -47.49
N GLU A 566 25.99 23.94 -48.45
CA GLU A 566 26.12 23.52 -49.85
C GLU A 566 27.48 23.93 -50.43
N GLN A 567 27.95 25.16 -50.17
CA GLN A 567 29.26 25.64 -50.61
C GLN A 567 30.42 24.88 -49.96
N LEU A 568 30.36 24.66 -48.64
CA LEU A 568 31.38 23.95 -47.87
C LEU A 568 31.43 22.45 -48.22
N SER A 569 30.30 21.85 -48.60
CA SER A 569 30.23 20.44 -48.99
C SER A 569 31.13 20.09 -50.18
N ARG A 570 31.44 21.07 -51.04
CA ARG A 570 32.39 20.95 -52.16
C ARG A 570 33.82 20.67 -51.69
N PHE A 571 34.15 21.04 -50.46
CA PHE A 571 35.45 20.81 -49.82
C PHE A 571 35.42 19.66 -48.80
N SER A 572 34.32 18.90 -48.73
CA SER A 572 34.12 17.82 -47.74
C SER A 572 35.31 16.85 -47.67
N SER A 573 35.86 16.41 -48.80
CA SER A 573 37.01 15.50 -48.82
C SER A 573 38.27 16.11 -48.18
N SER A 574 38.50 17.42 -48.34
CA SER A 574 39.64 18.12 -47.75
C SER A 574 39.44 18.36 -46.25
N LEU A 575 38.22 18.72 -45.85
CA LEU A 575 37.86 18.94 -44.45
C LEU A 575 37.88 17.63 -43.63
N ILE A 576 37.40 16.52 -44.21
CA ILE A 576 37.48 15.19 -43.57
C ILE A 576 38.94 14.78 -43.39
N ARG A 577 39.79 14.99 -44.41
CA ARG A 577 41.23 14.70 -44.29
C ARG A 577 41.90 15.56 -43.23
N LEU A 578 41.53 16.84 -43.15
CA LEU A 578 42.04 17.75 -42.14
C LEU A 578 41.61 17.29 -40.74
N GLU A 579 40.36 16.88 -40.55
CA GLU A 579 39.85 16.37 -39.27
C GLU A 579 40.50 15.05 -38.86
N THR A 580 40.57 14.07 -39.78
CA THR A 580 41.30 12.80 -39.54
C THR A 580 42.75 13.06 -39.15
N PHE A 581 43.35 14.14 -39.68
CA PHE A 581 44.72 14.50 -39.37
C PHE A 581 44.87 15.27 -38.05
N MET A 582 43.99 16.21 -37.75
CA MET A 582 44.09 17.07 -36.56
C MET A 582 43.52 16.44 -35.28
N GLY A 583 42.86 15.28 -35.38
CA GLY A 583 42.23 14.58 -34.26
C GLY A 583 40.80 15.07 -33.99
N ASP A 584 40.04 14.24 -33.26
CA ASP A 584 38.59 14.37 -33.07
C ASP A 584 38.15 15.63 -32.29
N ASP A 585 39.09 16.41 -31.74
CA ASP A 585 38.84 17.60 -30.89
C ASP A 585 39.41 18.92 -31.46
N CYS A 586 39.63 19.01 -32.76
CA CYS A 586 40.20 20.21 -33.35
C CYS A 586 39.20 21.38 -33.49
N ASP A 587 39.27 22.35 -32.56
CA ASP A 587 38.49 23.60 -32.59
C ASP A 587 38.67 24.41 -33.89
N SER A 588 39.78 24.23 -34.60
CA SER A 588 40.02 24.91 -35.88
C SER A 588 39.08 24.40 -36.97
N VAL A 589 38.81 23.10 -37.05
CA VAL A 589 37.84 22.54 -38.00
C VAL A 589 36.42 22.97 -37.63
N ARG A 590 36.10 22.98 -36.33
CA ARG A 590 34.80 23.47 -35.82
C ARG A 590 34.57 24.95 -36.11
N CYS A 591 35.61 25.79 -36.02
CA CYS A 591 35.55 27.21 -36.41
C CYS A 591 35.30 27.39 -37.91
N LEU A 592 35.85 26.51 -38.76
CA LEU A 592 35.61 26.53 -40.20
C LEU A 592 34.18 26.11 -40.55
N LEU A 593 33.59 25.17 -39.81
CA LEU A 593 32.21 24.70 -40.03
C LEU A 593 31.15 25.62 -39.43
N SER A 594 31.41 26.22 -38.26
CA SER A 594 30.50 27.15 -37.56
C SER A 594 30.48 28.55 -38.16
N CYS A 595 31.46 28.88 -39.02
CA CYS A 595 31.64 30.16 -39.70
C CYS A 595 31.46 31.40 -38.79
N ASN A 596 31.81 31.32 -37.51
CA ASN A 596 31.76 32.47 -36.60
C ASN A 596 32.95 33.44 -36.82
N LEU A 597 33.78 33.17 -37.81
CA LEU A 597 34.88 34.00 -38.18
C LEU A 597 34.65 34.58 -39.57
N ARG A 598 34.60 35.91 -39.59
CA ARG A 598 35.05 36.76 -40.70
C ARG A 598 36.54 36.51 -40.99
N LEU A 599 36.94 35.25 -41.20
CA LEU A 599 38.29 34.87 -41.57
C LEU A 599 38.43 35.14 -43.06
N ASP A 600 39.30 36.08 -43.40
CA ASP A 600 39.77 36.30 -44.76
C ASP A 600 40.17 34.95 -45.37
N ASN A 601 39.67 34.68 -46.56
CA ASN A 601 39.73 33.40 -47.30
C ASN A 601 41.13 32.75 -47.41
N ALA A 602 42.22 33.42 -47.04
CA ALA A 602 43.60 32.99 -47.24
C ALA A 602 43.98 31.67 -46.54
N CYS A 603 43.50 31.39 -45.33
CA CYS A 603 43.83 30.13 -44.63
C CYS A 603 43.11 28.91 -45.22
N LEU A 604 41.82 29.03 -45.55
CA LEU A 604 41.06 27.98 -46.24
C LEU A 604 41.57 27.75 -47.66
N ILE A 605 41.99 28.82 -48.35
CA ILE A 605 42.66 28.76 -49.65
C ILE A 605 43.98 27.99 -49.53
N ASN A 606 44.85 28.30 -48.56
CA ASN A 606 46.13 27.60 -48.38
C ASN A 606 45.95 26.11 -48.03
N LEU A 607 44.88 25.77 -47.31
CA LEU A 607 44.54 24.39 -46.96
C LEU A 607 43.88 23.65 -48.14
N ALA A 608 43.11 24.34 -48.97
CA ALA A 608 42.55 23.83 -50.22
C ALA A 608 43.63 23.60 -51.31
N PHE A 609 44.76 24.31 -51.25
CA PHE A 609 45.91 24.13 -52.13
C PHE A 609 46.99 23.20 -51.56
N ALA A 610 46.84 22.71 -50.32
CA ALA A 610 47.75 21.73 -49.75
C ALA A 610 47.60 20.39 -50.49
N THR A 611 48.69 19.92 -51.10
CA THR A 611 48.66 18.65 -51.83
C THR A 611 48.47 17.48 -50.86
N PRO A 612 47.87 16.35 -51.28
CA PRO A 612 47.76 15.15 -50.45
C PRO A 612 49.11 14.74 -49.84
N GLY A 613 50.21 14.92 -50.57
CA GLY A 613 51.57 14.67 -50.08
C GLY A 613 52.05 15.64 -49.00
N THR A 614 51.56 16.89 -48.96
CA THR A 614 51.86 17.86 -47.90
C THR A 614 51.15 17.48 -46.60
N VAL A 615 49.87 17.09 -46.70
CA VAL A 615 49.08 16.62 -45.56
C VAL A 615 49.61 15.26 -45.08
N GLU A 616 49.95 14.34 -45.98
CA GLU A 616 50.55 13.04 -45.67
C GLU A 616 51.96 13.17 -45.05
N SER A 617 52.71 14.22 -45.41
CA SER A 617 54.00 14.52 -44.76
C SER A 617 53.82 15.07 -43.35
N CYS A 618 52.76 15.85 -43.09
CA CYS A 618 52.41 16.31 -41.75
C CYS A 618 51.82 15.17 -40.88
N ILE A 619 51.05 14.23 -41.48
CA ILE A 619 50.55 12.99 -40.86
C ILE A 619 51.70 12.08 -40.43
N LYS A 620 52.67 11.82 -41.33
CA LYS A 620 53.86 10.99 -41.03
C LYS A 620 54.77 11.57 -39.95
N LEU A 621 54.65 12.87 -39.67
CA LEU A 621 55.37 13.55 -38.59
C LEU A 621 54.66 13.49 -37.24
N TYR A 622 53.34 13.33 -37.25
CA TYR A 622 52.53 13.22 -36.04
C TYR A 622 52.41 11.76 -35.56
N ASP A 623 52.32 10.77 -36.46
CA ASP A 623 52.31 9.34 -36.12
C ASP A 623 53.64 8.85 -35.51
N ALA A 624 54.71 9.63 -35.64
CA ALA A 624 56.01 9.40 -35.02
C ALA A 624 56.05 9.63 -33.49
N ASN A 625 54.93 10.02 -32.87
CA ASN A 625 54.89 10.70 -31.58
C ASN A 625 54.47 9.84 -30.37
N LEU A 626 54.95 8.60 -30.27
CA LEU A 626 55.12 7.90 -28.97
C LEU A 626 56.56 7.45 -28.69
N GLY A 627 57.52 8.11 -29.31
CA GLY A 627 58.93 8.02 -28.92
C GLY A 627 59.83 8.25 -30.13
N TYR A 628 60.37 9.46 -30.22
CA TYR A 628 61.52 9.93 -31.00
C TYR A 628 61.79 9.30 -32.40
N LEU A 629 61.88 10.13 -33.47
CA LEU A 629 62.13 9.65 -34.85
C LEU A 629 63.26 10.38 -35.62
N ASP A 630 64.33 9.64 -36.00
CA ASP A 630 65.47 10.03 -36.84
C ASP A 630 65.01 10.01 -38.29
N LEU A 631 65.46 10.99 -39.08
CA LEU A 631 65.16 11.08 -40.51
C LEU A 631 66.43 10.88 -41.35
N PRO A 632 66.55 9.79 -42.15
CA PRO A 632 67.57 9.71 -43.19
C PRO A 632 66.98 10.19 -44.53
N GLY A 633 67.46 11.33 -45.04
CA GLY A 633 67.11 11.82 -46.39
C GLY A 633 67.31 13.33 -46.56
N PRO A 634 67.57 13.83 -47.79
CA PRO A 634 68.33 15.05 -48.01
C PRO A 634 67.58 16.34 -47.63
N ALA A 635 68.19 17.07 -46.69
CA ALA A 635 68.29 18.51 -46.43
C ALA A 635 67.12 19.51 -46.65
N LYS A 636 66.11 19.30 -47.50
CA LYS A 636 65.14 20.37 -47.84
C LYS A 636 63.79 20.38 -47.10
N PRO A 637 63.23 19.28 -46.55
CA PRO A 637 62.05 19.42 -45.68
C PRO A 637 62.43 19.66 -44.21
N ARG A 638 63.73 19.77 -43.86
CA ARG A 638 64.21 19.81 -42.46
C ARG A 638 63.77 21.04 -41.65
N MET A 639 63.60 22.21 -42.26
CA MET A 639 63.23 23.46 -41.55
C MET A 639 61.71 23.63 -41.36
N THR A 640 60.90 23.16 -42.31
CA THR A 640 59.42 23.20 -42.20
C THR A 640 58.93 22.21 -41.15
N ILE A 641 59.61 21.07 -41.04
CA ILE A 641 59.34 20.00 -40.09
C ILE A 641 59.71 20.40 -38.66
N VAL A 642 60.86 21.07 -38.46
CA VAL A 642 61.24 21.65 -37.17
C VAL A 642 60.30 22.80 -36.77
N SER A 643 59.78 23.59 -37.72
CA SER A 643 58.83 24.66 -37.43
C SER A 643 57.44 24.14 -36.99
N VAL A 644 56.99 23.02 -37.56
CA VAL A 644 55.74 22.35 -37.16
C VAL A 644 55.92 21.52 -35.88
N ALA A 645 57.08 20.88 -35.67
CA ALA A 645 57.42 20.20 -34.42
C ALA A 645 57.61 21.16 -33.23
N ILE A 646 58.01 22.41 -33.47
CA ILE A 646 58.02 23.50 -32.46
C ILE A 646 56.61 24.09 -32.27
N LEU A 647 55.77 24.17 -33.31
CA LEU A 647 54.36 24.57 -33.19
C LEU A 647 53.51 23.54 -32.40
N LEU A 648 53.95 22.28 -32.39
CA LEU A 648 53.31 21.13 -31.72
C LEU A 648 54.06 20.61 -30.46
N GLY A 649 55.28 21.06 -30.18
CA GLY A 649 56.02 20.90 -28.91
C GLY A 649 56.89 19.62 -28.70
N ILE A 650 57.58 19.07 -29.70
CA ILE A 650 58.20 17.71 -29.65
C ILE A 650 59.75 17.71 -29.89
N ASP A 651 60.52 16.88 -29.16
CA ASP A 651 62.01 16.75 -29.19
C ASP A 651 62.50 15.32 -29.61
N VAL A 652 63.68 15.14 -30.25
CA VAL A 652 63.97 13.95 -31.13
C VAL A 652 65.42 13.31 -31.04
N GLU A 653 65.58 11.98 -30.76
CA GLU A 653 66.81 11.10 -30.84
C GLU A 653 66.50 9.56 -31.00
N VAL A 654 67.25 8.71 -31.76
CA VAL A 654 66.77 7.35 -32.22
C VAL A 654 67.71 6.13 -32.21
N TYR A 655 67.13 4.91 -32.15
CA TYR A 655 67.75 3.56 -32.26
C TYR A 655 66.94 2.50 -33.06
N SER A 656 67.55 1.33 -33.37
CA SER A 656 67.12 0.33 -34.40
C SER A 656 66.62 -1.05 -33.90
N THR A 657 66.27 -1.92 -34.87
CA THR A 657 65.23 -2.97 -34.85
C THR A 657 65.58 -4.35 -34.26
N ASP A 658 66.85 -4.73 -34.06
CA ASP A 658 67.21 -6.04 -33.48
C ASP A 658 66.91 -6.13 -31.96
N MET A 659 66.59 -4.99 -31.34
CA MET A 659 66.22 -4.89 -29.94
C MET A 659 64.79 -5.41 -29.66
N TRP A 660 63.94 -5.49 -30.68
CA TRP A 660 62.51 -5.81 -30.52
C TRP A 660 62.22 -7.25 -30.12
N ASP A 661 62.97 -8.23 -30.64
CA ASP A 661 62.76 -9.65 -30.31
C ASP A 661 63.29 -9.99 -28.90
N SER A 662 64.36 -9.32 -28.47
CA SER A 662 64.82 -9.33 -27.07
C SER A 662 63.79 -8.68 -26.15
N LYS A 663 63.17 -7.58 -26.59
CA LYS A 663 62.14 -6.87 -25.82
C LYS A 663 60.84 -7.65 -25.70
N LEU A 664 60.49 -8.49 -26.67
CA LEU A 664 59.31 -9.35 -26.58
C LEU A 664 59.50 -10.52 -25.61
N ALA A 665 60.69 -11.15 -25.59
CA ALA A 665 61.02 -12.20 -24.61
C ALA A 665 61.17 -11.62 -23.19
N GLU A 666 61.73 -10.41 -23.08
CA GLU A 666 61.72 -9.60 -21.86
C GLU A 666 60.27 -9.27 -21.45
N ALA A 667 59.40 -8.89 -22.38
CA ALA A 667 57.99 -8.58 -22.12
C ALA A 667 57.22 -9.80 -21.62
N THR A 668 57.41 -11.00 -22.17
CA THR A 668 56.72 -12.22 -21.69
C THR A 668 57.17 -12.60 -20.27
N LYS A 669 58.47 -12.51 -19.98
CA LYS A 669 59.01 -12.74 -18.62
C LYS A 669 58.55 -11.66 -17.65
N PHE A 670 58.43 -10.43 -18.13
CA PHE A 670 57.87 -9.31 -17.40
C PHE A 670 56.38 -9.50 -17.11
N TRP A 671 55.57 -9.93 -18.07
CA TRP A 671 54.13 -10.17 -17.89
C TRP A 671 53.85 -11.33 -16.94
N GLN A 672 54.67 -12.39 -16.94
CA GLN A 672 54.55 -13.47 -15.97
C GLN A 672 54.89 -12.99 -14.55
N GLY A 673 55.90 -12.12 -14.42
CA GLY A 673 56.18 -11.42 -13.16
C GLY A 673 55.01 -10.51 -12.75
N ILE A 674 54.39 -9.80 -13.69
CA ILE A 674 53.20 -8.99 -13.44
C ILE A 674 52.00 -9.84 -13.01
N GLU A 675 51.81 -11.04 -13.56
CA GLU A 675 50.73 -11.94 -13.15
C GLU A 675 50.92 -12.42 -11.70
N ASP A 676 52.14 -12.82 -11.34
CA ASP A 676 52.50 -13.18 -9.96
C ASP A 676 52.35 -11.97 -9.01
N GLU A 677 52.75 -10.78 -9.46
CA GLU A 677 52.53 -9.52 -8.74
C GLU A 677 51.04 -9.19 -8.63
N ILE A 678 50.21 -9.43 -9.65
CA ILE A 678 48.76 -9.22 -9.61
C ILE A 678 48.09 -10.18 -8.61
N LEU A 679 48.52 -11.43 -8.52
CA LEU A 679 47.98 -12.39 -7.55
C LEU A 679 48.42 -12.07 -6.12
N GLN A 680 49.68 -11.66 -5.96
CA GLN A 680 50.20 -11.18 -4.68
C GLN A 680 49.51 -9.87 -4.28
N GLU A 681 49.26 -8.99 -5.23
CA GLU A 681 48.55 -7.74 -5.07
C GLU A 681 47.07 -7.98 -4.81
N ALA A 682 46.41 -8.96 -5.43
CA ALA A 682 45.04 -9.34 -5.12
C ALA A 682 44.93 -9.86 -3.68
N THR A 683 45.89 -10.68 -3.24
CA THR A 683 45.97 -11.14 -1.85
C THR A 683 46.23 -9.96 -0.90
N ARG A 684 47.12 -9.05 -1.27
CA ARG A 684 47.39 -7.83 -0.51
C ARG A 684 46.18 -6.90 -0.46
N LEU A 685 45.45 -6.77 -1.56
CA LEU A 685 44.24 -5.95 -1.70
C LEU A 685 43.07 -6.56 -0.94
N GLU A 686 42.93 -7.89 -0.89
CA GLU A 686 41.95 -8.56 -0.03
C GLU A 686 42.31 -8.34 1.45
N SER A 687 43.61 -8.44 1.79
CA SER A 687 44.12 -8.13 3.13
C SER A 687 43.89 -6.66 3.49
N LEU A 688 44.10 -5.76 2.53
CA LEU A 688 43.91 -4.32 2.67
C LEU A 688 42.42 -4.00 2.75
N GLN A 689 41.57 -4.67 1.98
CA GLN A 689 40.12 -4.57 2.05
C GLN A 689 39.63 -4.99 3.42
N LYS A 690 40.14 -6.11 3.98
CA LYS A 690 39.86 -6.53 5.35
C LYS A 690 40.35 -5.49 6.38
N ALA A 691 41.54 -4.94 6.20
CA ALA A 691 42.11 -3.93 7.09
C ALA A 691 41.37 -2.58 7.01
N LEU A 692 40.97 -2.15 5.82
CA LEU A 692 40.21 -0.94 5.54
C LEU A 692 38.79 -1.10 6.06
N LYS A 693 38.12 -2.22 5.78
CA LYS A 693 36.82 -2.56 6.36
C LYS A 693 36.87 -2.52 7.89
N LYS A 694 37.93 -3.05 8.50
CA LYS A 694 38.12 -3.01 9.96
C LYS A 694 38.28 -1.59 10.51
N LYS A 695 38.81 -0.65 9.72
CA LYS A 695 39.08 0.73 10.15
C LYS A 695 37.93 1.69 9.84
N ASP A 696 37.33 1.56 8.66
CA ASP A 696 36.18 2.34 8.18
C ASP A 696 35.31 1.46 7.27
N PRO A 697 34.36 0.70 7.84
CA PRO A 697 33.51 -0.21 7.09
C PRO A 697 32.64 0.51 6.04
N ARG A 698 32.16 1.72 6.39
CA ARG A 698 31.23 2.49 5.55
C ARG A 698 31.98 3.15 4.39
N GLY A 699 33.11 3.81 4.66
CA GLY A 699 33.94 4.40 3.61
C GLY A 699 34.51 3.33 2.69
N THR A 700 34.93 2.18 3.23
CA THR A 700 35.45 1.07 2.41
C THR A 700 34.37 0.48 1.51
N ARG A 701 33.13 0.34 1.97
CA ARG A 701 32.02 -0.08 1.10
C ARG A 701 31.75 0.92 -0.01
N ALA A 702 31.64 2.20 0.33
CA ALA A 702 31.36 3.24 -0.67
C ALA A 702 32.45 3.24 -1.74
N LEU A 703 33.71 3.11 -1.32
CA LEU A 703 34.86 2.96 -2.21
C LEU A 703 34.76 1.70 -3.09
N LEU A 704 34.45 0.53 -2.52
CA LEU A 704 34.30 -0.71 -3.29
C LEU A 704 33.14 -0.63 -4.29
N GLN A 705 32.03 -0.01 -3.90
CA GLN A 705 30.87 0.20 -4.75
C GLN A 705 31.16 1.20 -5.89
N GLU A 706 31.87 2.29 -5.60
CA GLU A 706 32.38 3.25 -6.60
C GLU A 706 33.31 2.57 -7.60
N LEU A 707 34.11 1.60 -7.13
CA LEU A 707 34.99 0.78 -7.96
C LEU A 707 34.28 -0.40 -8.65
N GLY A 708 32.96 -0.56 -8.47
CA GLY A 708 32.17 -1.65 -9.06
C GLY A 708 32.47 -3.05 -8.51
N ILE A 709 33.12 -3.14 -7.34
CA ILE A 709 33.46 -4.40 -6.68
C ILE A 709 32.32 -4.78 -5.72
N PRO A 710 31.64 -5.94 -5.91
CA PRO A 710 30.57 -6.38 -5.02
C PRO A 710 31.13 -6.59 -3.61
N SER A 711 30.60 -5.84 -2.64
CA SER A 711 30.97 -5.96 -1.22
C SER A 711 29.98 -6.88 -0.51
N ASN A 712 30.48 -7.79 0.32
CA ASN A 712 29.66 -8.47 1.33
C ASN A 712 28.89 -7.44 2.16
N SER A 713 27.67 -7.76 2.57
CA SER A 713 26.84 -6.85 3.37
C SER A 713 27.46 -6.64 4.76
N LEU A 714 27.08 -5.58 5.47
CA LEU A 714 27.68 -5.21 6.77
C LEU A 714 27.18 -6.23 7.79
N LEU A 715 25.98 -6.73 7.53
CA LEU A 715 25.35 -7.82 8.20
C LEU A 715 26.12 -9.13 8.00
N ASP A 716 26.66 -9.42 6.82
CA ASP A 716 27.46 -10.63 6.61
C ASP A 716 28.76 -10.60 7.43
N ASP A 717 29.46 -9.45 7.43
CA ASP A 717 30.66 -9.27 8.24
C ASP A 717 30.30 -9.39 9.74
N GLU A 718 29.18 -8.82 10.18
CA GLU A 718 28.70 -8.91 11.56
C GLU A 718 28.24 -10.33 11.97
N ILE A 719 27.64 -11.10 11.05
CA ILE A 719 27.23 -12.50 11.27
C ILE A 719 28.46 -13.40 11.38
N LEU A 720 29.47 -13.20 10.54
CA LEU A 720 30.73 -13.96 10.57
C LEU A 720 31.50 -13.75 11.88
N ASP A 721 31.40 -12.56 12.46
CA ASP A 721 32.03 -12.20 13.74
C ASP A 721 31.21 -12.69 14.97
N LEU A 722 30.06 -13.34 14.78
CA LEU A 722 29.28 -13.87 15.90
C LEU A 722 29.99 -15.02 16.61
N PRO A 723 29.94 -15.08 17.95
CA PRO A 723 30.40 -16.25 18.70
C PRO A 723 29.68 -17.53 18.23
N ALA A 724 30.40 -18.67 18.20
CA ALA A 724 29.88 -19.94 17.69
C ALA A 724 28.56 -20.42 18.33
N GLY A 725 28.23 -19.99 19.56
CA GLY A 725 26.95 -20.31 20.20
C GLY A 725 25.80 -19.35 19.89
N ILE A 726 26.05 -18.26 19.16
CA ILE A 726 25.06 -17.26 18.73
C ILE A 726 24.75 -17.41 17.24
N ILE A 727 25.74 -17.79 16.42
CA ILE A 727 25.55 -17.94 14.97
C ILE A 727 24.42 -18.94 14.64
N ASP A 728 24.29 -20.03 15.41
CA ASP A 728 23.26 -21.05 15.22
C ASP A 728 21.83 -20.58 15.52
N VAL A 729 21.67 -19.42 16.18
CA VAL A 729 20.36 -18.83 16.51
C VAL A 729 20.09 -17.52 15.77
N VAL A 730 20.94 -17.14 14.82
CA VAL A 730 20.79 -15.95 13.98
C VAL A 730 20.61 -16.39 12.53
N GLU A 731 19.45 -16.11 11.96
CA GLU A 731 19.15 -16.40 10.55
C GLU A 731 19.02 -15.10 9.76
N ARG A 732 19.62 -15.05 8.57
CA ARG A 732 19.47 -13.92 7.65
C ARG A 732 18.15 -14.07 6.88
N ILE A 733 17.29 -13.06 6.97
CA ILE A 733 15.99 -13.04 6.29
C ILE A 733 16.04 -12.21 4.99
N ASP A 734 16.82 -11.12 5.00
CA ASP A 734 16.97 -10.19 3.85
C ASP A 734 18.38 -9.57 3.83
N GLU A 735 18.65 -8.59 2.96
CA GLU A 735 19.92 -7.86 2.88
C GLU A 735 20.28 -7.09 4.17
N ASP A 736 19.28 -6.55 4.85
CA ASP A 736 19.44 -5.76 6.08
C ASP A 736 18.69 -6.32 7.29
N GLN A 737 18.07 -7.49 7.15
CA GLN A 737 17.22 -8.11 8.16
C GLN A 737 17.76 -9.44 8.68
N VAL A 738 17.76 -9.59 10.00
CA VAL A 738 18.03 -10.85 10.70
C VAL A 738 16.87 -11.25 11.60
N GLU A 739 16.71 -12.56 11.80
CA GLU A 739 15.88 -13.14 12.82
C GLU A 739 16.77 -13.78 13.89
N ILE A 740 16.54 -13.44 15.15
CA ILE A 740 17.31 -13.94 16.30
C ILE A 740 16.37 -14.77 17.18
N GLY A 741 16.70 -16.06 17.37
CA GLY A 741 15.94 -16.99 18.19
C GLY A 741 16.38 -17.01 19.65
N PHE A 742 15.41 -16.94 20.57
CA PHE A 742 15.62 -17.04 22.01
C PHE A 742 14.83 -18.22 22.59
N PRO A 743 15.48 -19.27 23.10
CA PRO A 743 14.78 -20.38 23.72
C PRO A 743 14.14 -19.95 25.05
N LEU A 744 12.88 -20.33 25.24
CA LEU A 744 12.09 -20.00 26.44
C LEU A 744 12.08 -21.13 27.48
N ASN A 745 12.95 -22.13 27.30
CA ASN A 745 13.08 -23.29 28.19
C ASN A 745 13.64 -22.95 29.58
N THR A 746 14.23 -21.77 29.74
CA THR A 746 14.71 -21.27 31.04
C THR A 746 13.58 -20.76 31.95
N LEU A 747 12.39 -20.53 31.39
CA LEU A 747 11.22 -20.10 32.14
C LEU A 747 10.36 -21.30 32.52
N THR A 748 9.97 -21.38 33.79
CA THR A 748 9.01 -22.40 34.26
C THR A 748 7.64 -22.18 33.62
N GLU A 749 6.83 -23.23 33.46
CA GLU A 749 5.47 -23.11 32.91
C GLU A 749 4.62 -22.07 33.65
N LEU A 750 4.81 -22.00 34.97
CA LEU A 750 4.11 -21.05 35.82
C LEU A 750 4.53 -19.59 35.55
N GLN A 751 5.82 -19.34 35.30
CA GLN A 751 6.29 -18.02 34.84
C GLN A 751 5.78 -17.71 33.44
N ARG A 752 5.76 -18.71 32.55
CA ARG A 752 5.28 -18.55 31.17
C ARG A 752 3.80 -18.14 31.15
N GLY A 753 2.95 -18.83 31.92
CA GLY A 753 1.54 -18.45 32.08
C GLY A 753 1.38 -17.05 32.70
N ALA A 754 2.10 -16.76 33.78
CA ALA A 754 2.02 -15.45 34.46
C ALA A 754 2.52 -14.26 33.62
N MET A 755 3.35 -14.51 32.59
CA MET A 755 3.81 -13.48 31.64
C MET A 755 3.00 -13.47 30.32
N GLY A 756 2.00 -14.35 30.18
CA GLY A 756 1.16 -14.45 28.99
C GLY A 756 1.84 -15.08 27.78
N ILE A 757 2.86 -15.90 27.96
CA ILE A 757 3.48 -16.65 26.86
C ILE A 757 2.51 -17.74 26.39
N PRO A 758 2.14 -17.80 25.10
CA PRO A 758 1.18 -18.78 24.59
C PRO A 758 1.60 -20.24 24.87
N GLN A 759 0.62 -21.10 25.10
CA GLN A 759 0.87 -22.53 25.26
C GLN A 759 1.50 -23.11 23.98
N GLY A 760 2.60 -23.85 24.13
CA GLY A 760 3.38 -24.41 23.01
C GLY A 760 4.44 -23.48 22.42
N ALA A 761 4.54 -22.21 22.84
CA ALA A 761 5.58 -21.29 22.37
C ALA A 761 6.94 -21.62 22.99
N ASN A 762 7.85 -22.28 22.27
CA ASN A 762 9.12 -22.77 22.82
C ASN A 762 10.30 -21.81 22.59
N SER A 763 10.15 -20.90 21.64
CA SER A 763 11.11 -19.84 21.36
C SER A 763 10.41 -18.52 21.05
N LEU A 764 11.10 -17.44 21.37
CA LEU A 764 10.78 -16.09 20.94
C LEU A 764 11.70 -15.74 19.76
N LEU A 765 11.15 -15.16 18.71
CA LEU A 765 11.86 -14.72 17.52
C LEU A 765 11.88 -13.19 17.51
N LEU A 766 13.07 -12.60 17.38
CA LEU A 766 13.28 -11.17 17.21
C LEU A 766 13.69 -10.91 15.77
N ARG A 767 12.81 -10.27 14.99
CA ARG A 767 13.17 -9.77 13.66
C ARG A 767 13.71 -8.36 13.80
N LEU A 768 14.89 -8.11 13.23
CA LEU A 768 15.63 -6.87 13.40
C LEU A 768 16.16 -6.40 12.03
N SER A 769 15.83 -5.16 11.67
CA SER A 769 16.44 -4.42 10.56
C SER A 769 17.41 -3.40 11.15
N ILE A 770 18.70 -3.55 10.84
CA ILE A 770 19.80 -2.76 11.45
C ILE A 770 20.29 -1.66 10.49
N TYR A 771 20.27 -1.94 9.18
CA TYR A 771 20.94 -1.11 8.17
C TYR A 771 20.06 -0.89 6.94
N SER A 772 18.93 -0.20 7.11
CA SER A 772 18.17 0.23 5.93
C SER A 772 18.96 1.31 5.19
N ILE A 773 19.05 1.16 3.86
CA ILE A 773 19.84 2.00 2.93
C ILE A 773 19.50 3.50 3.04
N ASP A 774 18.33 3.85 3.57
CA ASP A 774 17.78 5.21 3.61
C ASP A 774 18.03 5.99 4.93
N ASP A 775 19.11 5.69 5.66
CA ASP A 775 19.36 6.28 7.01
C ASP A 775 18.20 5.99 8.00
N ALA A 776 17.44 4.92 7.72
CA ALA A 776 16.29 4.59 8.53
C ALA A 776 16.76 4.01 9.87
N SER A 777 16.17 4.53 10.95
CA SER A 777 16.46 4.05 12.30
C SER A 777 16.17 2.56 12.44
N PRO A 778 16.92 1.82 13.28
CA PRO A 778 16.75 0.38 13.42
C PRO A 778 15.31 0.05 13.78
N SER A 779 14.80 -1.05 13.24
CA SER A 779 13.42 -1.46 13.48
C SER A 779 13.30 -2.92 13.87
N PHE A 780 12.32 -3.23 14.71
CA PHE A 780 12.19 -4.59 15.24
C PHE A 780 10.74 -5.03 15.44
N CYS A 781 10.50 -6.33 15.45
CA CYS A 781 9.27 -6.95 15.95
C CYS A 781 9.56 -8.28 16.63
N LEU A 782 8.66 -8.69 17.53
CA LEU A 782 8.76 -9.90 18.34
C LEU A 782 7.63 -10.86 18.00
N HIS A 783 7.97 -12.14 17.85
CA HIS A 783 7.04 -13.20 17.52
C HIS A 783 7.29 -14.43 18.37
N PHE A 784 6.23 -15.20 18.65
CA PHE A 784 6.41 -16.56 19.16
C PHE A 784 6.48 -17.54 17.98
N ASN A 785 7.23 -18.61 18.14
CA ASN A 785 7.39 -19.62 17.08
C ASN A 785 6.10 -20.37 16.71
N ASN A 786 5.04 -20.25 17.52
CA ASN A 786 3.71 -20.81 17.25
C ASN A 786 2.69 -19.75 16.77
N ASP A 787 3.12 -18.53 16.45
CA ASP A 787 2.24 -17.51 15.88
C ASP A 787 1.72 -18.00 14.50
N LYS A 788 0.39 -18.14 14.37
CA LYS A 788 -0.28 -18.77 13.21
C LYS A 788 0.07 -18.20 11.84
N ASN A 789 0.64 -16.99 11.82
CA ASN A 789 0.84 -16.20 10.62
C ASN A 789 2.32 -15.87 10.34
N LEU A 790 3.27 -16.46 11.08
CA LEU A 790 4.71 -16.12 11.02
C LEU A 790 5.30 -16.12 9.60
N VAL A 791 4.86 -17.04 8.74
CA VAL A 791 5.35 -17.23 7.36
C VAL A 791 4.65 -16.34 6.33
N THR A 792 3.40 -15.93 6.58
CA THR A 792 2.54 -15.25 5.58
C THR A 792 2.39 -13.75 5.79
N LEU A 793 2.96 -13.20 6.86
CA LEU A 793 2.75 -11.81 7.27
C LEU A 793 3.70 -10.81 6.63
N LYS A 794 3.11 -9.73 6.14
CA LYS A 794 3.77 -8.43 6.03
C LYS A 794 3.95 -7.86 7.45
N HIS A 795 5.18 -7.86 7.94
CA HIS A 795 5.51 -7.38 9.28
C HIS A 795 5.52 -5.84 9.32
N ASN A 796 5.05 -5.27 10.44
CA ASN A 796 5.08 -3.83 10.69
C ASN A 796 6.00 -3.54 11.89
N PRO A 797 7.33 -3.57 11.71
CA PRO A 797 8.28 -3.42 12.80
C PRO A 797 8.24 -2.02 13.42
N TRP A 798 8.53 -1.91 14.71
CA TRP A 798 8.65 -0.62 15.39
C TRP A 798 9.96 0.04 15.03
N ARG A 799 9.90 1.30 14.58
CA ARG A 799 11.08 2.09 14.22
C ARG A 799 11.63 2.84 15.45
N CYS A 800 12.90 2.61 15.76
CA CYS A 800 13.60 3.18 16.91
C CYS A 800 14.37 4.46 16.53
N SER A 801 13.67 5.52 16.13
CA SER A 801 14.31 6.83 15.91
C SER A 801 14.61 7.56 17.23
N GLN A 802 15.50 8.54 17.21
CA GLN A 802 15.79 9.37 18.39
C GLN A 802 14.53 10.06 18.94
N ASP A 803 13.59 10.39 18.06
CA ASP A 803 12.30 11.01 18.42
C ASP A 803 11.17 9.99 18.65
N SER A 804 11.40 8.69 18.41
CA SER A 804 10.33 7.70 18.56
C SER A 804 9.99 7.51 20.04
N ARG A 805 8.70 7.56 20.33
CA ARG A 805 8.18 7.22 21.65
C ARG A 805 8.35 5.73 21.90
N ALA A 806 8.33 5.34 23.16
CA ALA A 806 8.26 3.94 23.51
C ALA A 806 7.00 3.32 22.89
N PRO A 807 7.06 2.05 22.44
CA PRO A 807 5.89 1.37 21.93
C PRO A 807 4.78 1.35 22.97
N HIS A 808 3.61 1.86 22.59
CA HIS A 808 2.46 1.99 23.48
C HIS A 808 1.18 1.34 22.94
N ARG A 809 1.27 0.73 21.76
CA ARG A 809 0.20 0.07 21.03
C ARG A 809 0.79 -1.14 20.33
N ASP A 810 -0.08 -2.04 19.91
CA ASP A 810 0.31 -3.19 19.10
C ASP A 810 0.95 -2.69 17.79
N PHE A 811 2.15 -3.19 17.52
CA PHE A 811 2.87 -2.96 16.27
C PHE A 811 3.34 -4.33 15.80
N CYS A 812 3.03 -4.67 14.56
CA CYS A 812 2.91 -6.04 14.09
C CYS A 812 1.63 -6.76 14.59
N THR A 813 1.45 -8.00 14.16
CA THR A 813 0.20 -8.77 14.32
C THR A 813 0.19 -9.73 15.49
N THR A 814 1.33 -9.91 16.15
CA THR A 814 1.43 -10.72 17.37
C THR A 814 0.74 -9.98 18.52
N PRO A 815 -0.23 -10.61 19.21
CA PRO A 815 -0.89 -10.02 20.36
C PRO A 815 0.13 -9.59 21.42
N GLN A 816 -0.02 -8.39 21.98
CA GLN A 816 0.85 -7.97 23.08
C GLN A 816 0.52 -8.79 24.34
N THR A 817 1.58 -9.35 24.93
CA THR A 817 1.54 -10.05 26.23
C THR A 817 2.41 -9.26 27.20
N ALA A 818 2.30 -9.53 28.52
CA ALA A 818 3.18 -8.89 29.50
C ALA A 818 4.67 -9.09 29.15
N PHE A 819 5.02 -10.28 28.67
CA PHE A 819 6.34 -10.65 28.20
C PHE A 819 6.81 -9.80 27.01
N VAL A 820 6.03 -9.80 25.91
CA VAL A 820 6.39 -9.09 24.67
C VAL A 820 6.42 -7.58 24.92
N TRP A 821 5.47 -7.05 25.69
CA TRP A 821 5.42 -5.64 26.06
C TRP A 821 6.69 -5.19 26.80
N GLN A 822 7.08 -5.89 27.85
CA GLN A 822 8.27 -5.54 28.64
C GLN A 822 9.54 -5.62 27.78
N LEU A 823 9.62 -6.61 26.89
CA LEU A 823 10.77 -6.77 26.01
C LEU A 823 10.80 -5.72 24.89
N ASN A 824 9.64 -5.31 24.37
CA ASN A 824 9.52 -4.22 23.40
C ASN A 824 10.07 -2.91 23.97
N LEU A 825 9.73 -2.57 25.22
CA LEU A 825 10.28 -1.39 25.89
C LEU A 825 11.79 -1.47 26.10
N PHE A 826 12.28 -2.65 26.47
CA PHE A 826 13.71 -2.89 26.62
C PHE A 826 14.46 -2.73 25.29
N LEU A 827 14.00 -3.39 24.22
CA LEU A 827 14.58 -3.33 22.89
C LEU A 827 14.55 -1.91 22.32
N HIS A 828 13.43 -1.20 22.46
CA HIS A 828 13.33 0.21 22.07
C HIS A 828 14.39 1.06 22.76
N THR A 829 14.59 0.86 24.07
CA THR A 829 15.62 1.59 24.83
C THR A 829 17.03 1.27 24.35
N GLN A 830 17.35 -0.02 24.13
CA GLN A 830 18.66 -0.44 23.66
C GLN A 830 18.95 0.09 22.25
N LEU A 831 18.03 -0.10 21.31
CA LEU A 831 18.21 0.28 19.91
C LEU A 831 18.20 1.81 19.72
N ARG A 832 17.46 2.55 20.55
CA ARG A 832 17.48 4.03 20.52
C ARG A 832 18.79 4.61 21.04
N SER A 833 19.49 3.90 21.93
CA SER A 833 20.77 4.36 22.50
C SER A 833 21.94 4.32 21.51
N GLY A 834 21.79 3.65 20.37
CA GLY A 834 22.78 3.57 19.32
C GLY A 834 22.89 2.17 18.72
N THR A 835 23.88 1.98 17.84
CA THR A 835 24.17 0.70 17.18
C THR A 835 24.65 -0.33 18.21
N VAL A 836 23.74 -1.20 18.63
CA VAL A 836 24.06 -2.39 19.43
C VAL A 836 24.26 -3.55 18.46
N GLY A 837 25.48 -4.11 18.41
CA GLY A 837 25.75 -5.25 17.54
C GLY A 837 24.94 -6.49 17.94
N ILE A 838 24.62 -7.35 16.97
CA ILE A 838 23.74 -8.53 17.09
C ILE A 838 24.15 -9.42 18.28
N GLY A 839 25.45 -9.73 18.40
CA GLY A 839 25.95 -10.56 19.49
C GLY A 839 25.73 -9.95 20.88
N THR A 840 25.94 -8.63 21.01
CA THR A 840 25.71 -7.90 22.27
C THR A 840 24.22 -7.81 22.58
N LEU A 841 23.40 -7.51 21.57
CA LEU A 841 21.95 -7.44 21.70
C LEU A 841 21.38 -8.80 22.13
N HIS A 842 21.83 -9.89 21.53
CA HIS A 842 21.42 -11.25 21.90
C HIS A 842 21.76 -11.55 23.37
N GLN A 843 22.98 -11.24 23.83
CA GLN A 843 23.35 -11.44 25.25
C GLN A 843 22.49 -10.60 26.20
N LEU A 844 22.24 -9.34 25.85
CA LEU A 844 21.41 -8.42 26.62
C LEU A 844 19.96 -8.90 26.71
N VAL A 845 19.36 -9.32 25.59
CA VAL A 845 18.01 -9.87 25.55
C VAL A 845 17.93 -11.19 26.31
N LYS A 846 18.87 -12.12 26.10
CA LYS A 846 18.93 -13.40 26.82
C LYS A 846 19.01 -13.19 28.33
N LYS A 847 19.88 -12.28 28.79
CA LYS A 847 19.97 -11.88 30.20
C LYS A 847 18.65 -11.29 30.67
N LYS A 848 18.06 -10.38 29.89
CA LYS A 848 16.80 -9.72 30.24
C LYS A 848 15.66 -10.70 30.40
N ILE A 849 15.53 -11.70 29.52
CA ILE A 849 14.52 -12.77 29.59
C ILE A 849 14.60 -13.50 30.94
N GLY A 850 15.81 -13.82 31.41
CA GLY A 850 16.01 -14.45 32.73
C GLY A 850 15.69 -13.55 33.92
N GLU A 851 15.73 -12.23 33.74
CA GLU A 851 15.52 -11.22 34.80
C GLU A 851 14.14 -10.54 34.73
N MET A 852 13.26 -10.91 33.80
CA MET A 852 12.01 -10.16 33.52
C MET A 852 11.10 -10.07 34.75
N GLY A 853 10.96 -11.17 35.50
CA GLY A 853 10.18 -11.20 36.74
C GLY A 853 10.71 -10.26 37.83
N HIS A 854 12.00 -9.90 37.80
CA HIS A 854 12.68 -9.08 38.81
C HIS A 854 12.87 -7.63 38.38
N ALA A 855 12.27 -7.22 37.26
CA ALA A 855 12.36 -5.87 36.74
C ALA A 855 10.98 -5.22 36.64
N CYS A 856 10.96 -3.89 36.75
CA CYS A 856 9.78 -3.10 36.48
C CYS A 856 9.30 -3.34 35.06
N ILE A 857 8.01 -3.65 34.90
CA ILE A 857 7.39 -3.87 33.58
C ILE A 857 7.38 -2.59 32.72
N SER A 858 7.39 -1.41 33.34
CA SER A 858 7.29 -0.12 32.66
C SER A 858 8.64 0.53 32.36
N CYS A 859 9.55 0.60 33.34
CA CYS A 859 10.84 1.28 33.16
C CYS A 859 12.04 0.33 33.12
N GLY A 860 11.83 -0.98 33.29
CA GLY A 860 12.89 -1.98 33.25
C GLY A 860 13.85 -2.00 34.45
N VAL A 861 13.73 -1.05 35.39
CA VAL A 861 14.56 -0.97 36.62
C VAL A 861 14.35 -2.21 37.49
N SER A 862 15.43 -2.81 37.99
CA SER A 862 15.35 -3.98 38.87
C SER A 862 14.64 -3.64 40.20
N HIS A 863 13.81 -4.56 40.68
CA HIS A 863 13.16 -4.49 41.99
C HIS A 863 14.09 -4.83 43.16
N ASN A 864 15.37 -5.17 42.90
CA ASN A 864 16.34 -5.65 43.89
C ASN A 864 15.87 -6.89 44.70
N ALA A 865 14.80 -7.55 44.27
CA ALA A 865 14.23 -8.74 44.90
C ALA A 865 14.98 -10.02 44.47
N LYS A 866 16.32 -10.00 44.48
CA LYS A 866 17.16 -11.10 43.96
C LYS A 866 16.91 -12.45 44.64
N ASN A 867 16.39 -12.43 45.87
CA ASN A 867 16.11 -13.63 46.66
C ASN A 867 14.64 -14.09 46.60
N VAL A 868 13.78 -13.38 45.86
CA VAL A 868 12.35 -13.72 45.73
C VAL A 868 12.07 -14.14 44.30
N GLN A 869 11.57 -15.35 44.10
CA GLN A 869 11.19 -15.82 42.77
C GLN A 869 9.84 -15.22 42.37
N LEU A 870 9.89 -14.02 41.80
CA LEU A 870 8.70 -13.36 41.27
C LEU A 870 8.22 -14.09 40.02
N ARG A 871 6.92 -14.36 39.97
CA ARG A 871 6.26 -15.08 38.86
C ARG A 871 6.09 -14.20 37.63
N ARG A 872 5.87 -12.90 37.84
CA ARG A 872 5.71 -11.87 36.79
C ARG A 872 6.28 -10.53 37.23
N ALA A 873 6.60 -9.71 36.24
CA ALA A 873 7.00 -8.33 36.45
C ALA A 873 5.83 -7.48 37.00
N THR A 874 6.13 -6.55 37.88
CA THR A 874 5.19 -5.54 38.40
C THR A 874 5.74 -4.13 38.16
N PRO A 875 4.92 -3.07 38.11
CA PRO A 875 5.45 -1.71 38.07
C PRO A 875 6.20 -1.40 39.38
N CYS A 876 7.26 -0.60 39.31
CA CYS A 876 7.93 -0.09 40.50
C CYS A 876 7.11 1.04 41.14
N ASN A 877 7.53 1.50 42.33
CA ASN A 877 6.83 2.52 43.11
C ASN A 877 6.85 3.93 42.49
N ILE A 878 7.45 4.10 41.31
CA ILE A 878 7.41 5.38 40.58
C ILE A 878 6.00 5.56 40.02
N LEU A 879 5.36 6.69 40.35
CA LEU A 879 3.98 6.98 39.97
C LEU A 879 3.74 6.92 38.45
N SER A 880 4.71 7.31 37.63
CA SER A 880 4.61 7.22 36.16
C SER A 880 4.58 5.77 35.66
N CYS A 881 5.33 4.85 36.28
CA CYS A 881 5.29 3.43 35.96
C CYS A 881 3.95 2.81 36.33
N ALA A 882 3.43 3.12 37.53
CA ALA A 882 2.11 2.67 37.95
C ALA A 882 1.00 3.19 37.01
N ARG A 883 1.03 4.49 36.66
CA ARG A 883 0.06 5.08 35.70
C ARG A 883 0.13 4.41 34.34
N LEU A 884 1.33 4.23 33.79
CA LEU A 884 1.51 3.55 32.51
C LEU A 884 0.95 2.13 32.58
N TRP A 885 1.26 1.39 33.65
CA TRP A 885 0.75 0.03 33.88
C TRP A 885 -0.78 -0.02 33.87
N TYR A 886 -1.46 0.86 34.62
CA TYR A 886 -2.92 0.88 34.67
C TYR A 886 -3.59 1.31 33.35
N GLN A 887 -2.86 2.00 32.47
CA GLN A 887 -3.33 2.35 31.13
C GLN A 887 -3.15 1.22 30.11
N LEU A 888 -2.40 0.16 30.45
CA LEU A 888 -2.20 -0.96 29.53
C LEU A 888 -3.49 -1.76 29.33
N PRO A 889 -3.65 -2.38 28.15
CA PRO A 889 -4.70 -3.35 27.89
C PRO A 889 -4.78 -4.42 28.99
N LEU A 890 -6.00 -4.87 29.32
CA LEU A 890 -6.23 -5.81 30.42
C LEU A 890 -5.51 -7.14 30.20
N ASP A 891 -5.41 -7.59 28.95
CA ASP A 891 -4.69 -8.77 28.50
C ASP A 891 -3.16 -8.69 28.71
N VAL A 892 -2.60 -7.48 28.76
CA VAL A 892 -1.20 -7.28 29.13
C VAL A 892 -1.04 -7.26 30.66
N ARG A 893 -2.01 -6.67 31.37
CA ARG A 893 -1.96 -6.57 32.84
C ARG A 893 -2.25 -7.88 33.56
N ILE A 894 -3.19 -8.63 33.03
CA ILE A 894 -3.75 -9.85 33.59
C ILE A 894 -3.80 -10.87 32.44
N PRO A 895 -2.64 -11.37 31.99
CA PRO A 895 -2.59 -12.36 30.92
C PRO A 895 -3.38 -13.63 31.26
N GLU A 896 -3.60 -13.90 32.54
CA GLU A 896 -4.45 -14.98 33.03
C GLU A 896 -5.89 -14.88 32.52
N ILE A 897 -6.37 -13.69 32.13
CA ILE A 897 -7.69 -13.53 31.48
C ILE A 897 -7.78 -14.34 30.17
N ARG A 898 -6.66 -14.53 29.47
CA ARG A 898 -6.62 -15.30 28.22
C ARG A 898 -6.34 -16.78 28.44
N THR A 899 -5.61 -17.12 29.49
CA THR A 899 -5.06 -18.47 29.69
C THR A 899 -5.78 -19.28 30.75
N ASP A 900 -6.51 -18.64 31.67
CA ASP A 900 -7.19 -19.29 32.80
C ASP A 900 -8.67 -18.87 32.84
N THR A 901 -9.51 -19.72 32.26
CA THR A 901 -10.97 -19.52 32.23
C THR A 901 -11.59 -19.44 33.62
N PHE A 902 -11.02 -20.11 34.63
CA PHE A 902 -11.51 -20.06 36.01
C PHE A 902 -11.16 -18.73 36.67
N ALA A 903 -9.98 -18.17 36.40
CA ALA A 903 -9.63 -16.84 36.88
C ALA A 903 -10.58 -15.77 36.32
N VAL A 904 -10.94 -15.87 35.03
CA VAL A 904 -11.93 -14.99 34.41
C VAL A 904 -13.29 -15.13 35.08
N ASP A 905 -13.77 -16.36 35.23
CA ASP A 905 -15.06 -16.64 35.85
C ASP A 905 -15.12 -16.14 37.31
N ALA A 906 -14.05 -16.34 38.07
CA ALA A 906 -13.91 -15.82 39.44
C ALA A 906 -13.88 -14.29 39.48
N MET A 907 -13.16 -13.63 38.56
CA MET A 907 -13.14 -12.16 38.47
C MET A 907 -14.50 -11.59 38.08
N LEU A 908 -15.18 -12.19 37.10
CA LEU A 908 -16.53 -11.78 36.71
C LEU A 908 -17.53 -12.00 37.83
N THR A 909 -17.44 -13.13 38.53
CA THR A 909 -18.24 -13.44 39.72
C THR A 909 -17.98 -12.45 40.85
N ALA A 910 -16.72 -12.09 41.11
CA ALA A 910 -16.35 -11.10 42.13
C ALA A 910 -16.82 -9.68 41.78
N VAL A 911 -16.68 -9.26 40.51
CA VAL A 911 -17.20 -7.98 40.02
C VAL A 911 -18.72 -7.94 40.12
N HIS A 912 -19.40 -9.02 39.74
CA HIS A 912 -20.84 -9.17 39.90
C HIS A 912 -21.23 -9.09 41.38
N ALA A 913 -20.56 -9.82 42.27
CA ALA A 913 -20.82 -9.79 43.70
C ALA A 913 -20.55 -8.41 44.33
N ALA A 914 -19.50 -7.71 43.89
CA ALA A 914 -19.20 -6.34 44.34
C ALA A 914 -20.26 -5.35 43.86
N ALA A 915 -20.64 -5.40 42.57
CA ALA A 915 -21.73 -4.59 42.02
C ALA A 915 -23.07 -4.84 42.71
N MET A 916 -23.31 -6.07 43.18
CA MET A 916 -24.49 -6.43 43.96
C MET A 916 -24.43 -5.98 45.44
N SER A 917 -23.24 -5.69 45.98
CA SER A 917 -23.04 -5.34 47.39
C SER A 917 -22.78 -3.85 47.68
N GLY A 918 -22.49 -3.04 46.65
CA GLY A 918 -22.49 -1.57 46.72
C GLY A 918 -21.15 -0.92 46.38
#